data_AF-A0A941VDI1-F1
#
_entry.id   AF-A0A941VDI1-F1
#
_cell.length_a   1.000
_cell.length_b   1.000
_cell.length_c   1.000
_cell.angle_alpha   90.00
_cell.angle_beta   90.00
_cell.angle_gamma   90.00
#
_symmetry.space_group_name_H-M   'P 1'
#
loop_
_entity.id
_entity.type
_entity.pdbx_description
1 polymer ?
#
loop_
_entity_poly.entity_id
_entity_poly.type
_entity_poly.pdbx_seq_one_letter_code
_entity_poly.pdbx_strand_id
1 'polypeptide(L)'
;MASTPPFTNPEQPEGSGQHTPPKFLTAAPPPAKSRSASKAKAEQARIAAKLVAASNTDVPCTECADKAELQAVILFPALGTPCIAHSSEKTIKLYLLVEDKCLEFFDIKDKTHAPLAWYFINRHLRLTPFKDTSKTSATIKGEGLYSSEAFAKQAIKVWYHGTYASGIQKPGSGHWGDLIYDHEGQAFATLRTSSIDFFVKAKAAYGPITPPHDLDARQADVSNQPLRHLIEVELSTDGLKDSPQKNAGTAYSLAWMVTCVYQKAVLSNGKLALPEVSHWEHQDKLIYDFLAMMQRNKQHFAEPFVFDIGSAETNIWPEPLRGEANRLKSFHPVMFKDTETLTIGHLSDVHVSSRHFALAQSPAQIIPGASEQFAKKLANSFIALKELFGSMRDDQHKADVIFITGDLIDFNHNLHPREIKGDAPKDHWATYNLNTYFEGGKLNQNAQKQPIAYPRSLDDMLVYSLIKDSYTKNCPVFMVTGNHEAYDVPYGVSPRLNYATTMAGPDEALAISKKKRRRERIEKEATALDAKGKHEEAAALRATLPESERDARTDAVTPPGMQSGAGANFWGDLASAKSGVSPDKRPDAYAKDKANEGIAADHNLTIYEACLAYGPTAGKVLRSWNFIPANFDWFFMLFTPLADFQVSYGAKQCLIGLDWGESEIMVNLPGVGEGNSVGGVLPLANQSLNETQCALLRDALATSKKAGRKNVLFSHFTMINYDQPIPHAPEQHWYKRDPHFSLAGDGYSDYNVGTFSQNRQWLFAHFNGQSSEGNIHFTMGGHSHRAGAYALEFNHDYTPAQLKPHGFEPCPLAIDHKLAHSNIFKTPELTRILVSSCGGPIGVQNHQGELEGWNLKPPSGTLLKTHAQGAEEFVRVTAKGRKPRFCVALDYLVVMKDKPVITWERTTTPGDYIMTVSEVLGAEKDFVESVTFYVWDSKKEALLPIKHRDTDKKIMPGKDPQRLHFS
;
A
#
# COMPACT_ATOMS: atom_id res chain seq x y z
N MET A 1 -94.24 -9.38 -23.91
CA MET A 1 -93.88 -10.33 -24.98
C MET A 1 -93.53 -9.53 -26.23
N ALA A 2 -92.40 -9.90 -26.86
CA ALA A 2 -91.86 -9.65 -28.22
C ALA A 2 -92.42 -8.51 -29.11
N SER A 3 -91.64 -7.75 -29.89
CA SER A 3 -90.18 -7.66 -30.12
C SER A 3 -89.85 -6.36 -30.89
N THR A 4 -89.09 -5.48 -30.24
CA THR A 4 -88.17 -4.40 -30.70
C THR A 4 -88.48 -3.51 -31.93
N PRO A 5 -88.80 -2.22 -31.64
CA PRO A 5 -88.35 -0.98 -32.33
C PRO A 5 -87.89 0.12 -31.29
N PRO A 6 -87.76 1.44 -31.57
CA PRO A 6 -87.07 2.18 -32.65
C PRO A 6 -86.28 3.46 -32.20
N PHE A 7 -85.65 4.13 -33.18
CA PHE A 7 -85.48 5.59 -33.41
C PHE A 7 -85.92 6.65 -32.36
N THR A 8 -85.12 7.72 -32.25
CA THR A 8 -85.43 9.15 -32.56
C THR A 8 -84.24 10.00 -32.06
N ASN A 9 -83.80 11.13 -32.64
CA ASN A 9 -84.11 11.90 -33.84
C ASN A 9 -82.85 12.75 -34.16
N PRO A 10 -82.66 13.24 -35.40
CA PRO A 10 -81.43 13.89 -35.86
C PRO A 10 -81.55 15.42 -35.86
N GLU A 11 -80.46 16.11 -35.50
CA GLU A 11 -80.24 17.50 -35.89
C GLU A 11 -78.89 17.65 -36.62
N GLN A 12 -79.03 18.09 -37.87
CA GLN A 12 -78.20 18.98 -38.68
C GLN A 12 -76.66 18.87 -38.66
N PRO A 13 -76.01 18.79 -39.84
CA PRO A 13 -74.56 18.82 -39.96
C PRO A 13 -74.05 20.25 -40.20
N GLU A 14 -73.18 20.73 -39.32
CA GLU A 14 -72.22 21.80 -39.64
C GLU A 14 -70.80 21.35 -39.27
N GLY A 15 -69.85 21.62 -40.17
CA GLY A 15 -68.44 21.78 -39.83
C GLY A 15 -67.59 20.52 -39.67
N SER A 16 -66.99 20.08 -40.79
CA SER A 16 -65.74 19.30 -40.81
C SER A 16 -64.68 19.92 -39.86
N GLY A 17 -63.95 19.23 -38.99
CA GLY A 17 -63.82 17.82 -38.65
C GLY A 17 -62.53 17.71 -37.81
N GLN A 18 -62.63 17.33 -36.54
CA GLN A 18 -61.50 16.93 -35.68
C GLN A 18 -61.87 15.63 -34.97
N HIS A 19 -61.09 14.56 -35.20
CA HIS A 19 -60.38 13.84 -34.14
C HIS A 19 -59.42 12.77 -34.69
N THR A 20 -58.25 12.76 -34.05
CA THR A 20 -57.14 11.79 -33.91
C THR A 20 -57.56 10.35 -33.56
N PRO A 21 -56.65 9.32 -33.42
CA PRO A 21 -55.17 9.21 -33.49
C PRO A 21 -54.69 7.97 -34.34
N PRO A 22 -53.43 7.44 -34.29
CA PRO A 22 -52.16 7.88 -33.70
C PRO A 22 -51.04 8.12 -34.74
N LYS A 23 -50.07 8.98 -34.39
CA LYS A 23 -48.95 9.39 -35.26
C LYS A 23 -47.65 8.67 -34.92
N PHE A 24 -46.97 8.30 -36.00
CA PHE A 24 -45.62 7.77 -36.11
C PHE A 24 -44.53 8.69 -35.53
N LEU A 25 -43.50 8.04 -34.98
CA LEU A 25 -42.18 8.58 -34.66
C LEU A 25 -41.52 9.21 -35.90
N THR A 26 -41.16 10.49 -35.83
CA THR A 26 -40.17 11.10 -36.73
C THR A 26 -39.21 11.99 -35.93
N ALA A 27 -37.91 11.73 -36.17
CA ALA A 27 -36.70 12.53 -35.98
C ALA A 27 -36.65 13.64 -34.90
N ALA A 28 -35.80 13.41 -33.90
CA ALA A 28 -35.28 14.42 -32.97
C ALA A 28 -34.20 15.32 -33.63
N PRO A 29 -34.03 16.58 -33.19
CA PRO A 29 -33.09 17.54 -33.76
C PRO A 29 -31.63 17.23 -33.36
N PRO A 30 -30.62 17.78 -34.08
CA PRO A 30 -29.22 17.48 -33.81
C PRO A 30 -28.76 18.07 -32.46
N PRO A 31 -27.78 17.43 -31.78
CA PRO A 31 -27.34 17.85 -30.45
C PRO A 31 -26.58 19.19 -30.53
N ALA A 32 -26.94 20.11 -29.63
CA ALA A 32 -26.26 21.37 -29.44
C ALA A 32 -24.80 21.10 -28.98
N LYS A 33 -23.84 21.42 -29.85
CA LYS A 33 -22.40 21.36 -29.53
C LYS A 33 -22.05 22.31 -28.37
N SER A 34 -21.16 21.82 -27.51
CA SER A 34 -20.59 22.34 -26.26
C SER A 34 -19.90 23.72 -26.33
N ARG A 35 -20.63 24.79 -26.66
CA ARG A 35 -20.08 26.17 -26.68
C ARG A 35 -19.80 26.77 -25.30
N SER A 36 -20.34 26.24 -24.20
CA SER A 36 -20.14 26.79 -22.85
C SER A 36 -18.80 26.37 -22.22
N ALA A 37 -18.40 25.11 -22.38
CA ALA A 37 -17.14 24.58 -21.86
C ALA A 37 -15.92 25.17 -22.59
N SER A 38 -16.02 25.40 -23.92
CA SER A 38 -14.91 26.01 -24.67
C SER A 38 -14.70 27.49 -24.35
N LYS A 39 -15.78 28.23 -24.01
CA LYS A 39 -15.68 29.62 -23.55
C LYS A 39 -15.07 29.75 -22.16
N ALA A 40 -15.41 28.85 -21.23
CA ALA A 40 -14.82 28.85 -19.89
C ALA A 40 -13.31 28.53 -19.95
N LYS A 41 -12.91 27.54 -20.76
CA LYS A 41 -11.50 27.16 -20.96
C LYS A 41 -10.71 28.25 -21.71
N ALA A 42 -11.33 28.93 -22.67
CA ALA A 42 -10.72 30.07 -23.36
C ALA A 42 -10.57 31.30 -22.45
N GLU A 43 -11.53 31.58 -21.57
CA GLU A 43 -11.42 32.70 -20.62
C GLU A 43 -10.43 32.39 -19.49
N GLN A 44 -10.35 31.16 -19.00
CA GLN A 44 -9.30 30.73 -18.06
C GLN A 44 -7.91 30.77 -18.69
N ALA A 45 -7.74 30.29 -19.94
CA ALA A 45 -6.48 30.42 -20.67
C ALA A 45 -6.13 31.89 -20.97
N ARG A 46 -7.12 32.77 -21.17
CA ARG A 46 -6.93 34.21 -21.35
C ARG A 46 -6.59 34.92 -20.04
N ILE A 47 -7.14 34.47 -18.92
CA ILE A 47 -6.78 34.91 -17.56
C ILE A 47 -5.36 34.42 -17.23
N ALA A 48 -5.01 33.17 -17.53
CA ALA A 48 -3.64 32.62 -17.40
C ALA A 48 -2.63 33.36 -18.29
N ALA A 49 -3.00 33.70 -19.53
CA ALA A 49 -2.16 34.51 -20.42
C ALA A 49 -2.02 35.96 -19.94
N LYS A 50 -3.04 36.52 -19.26
CA LYS A 50 -2.94 37.82 -18.57
C LYS A 50 -2.15 37.74 -17.25
N LEU A 51 -2.20 36.61 -16.55
CA LEU A 51 -1.45 36.29 -15.33
C LEU A 51 0.06 36.25 -15.59
N VAL A 52 0.48 35.69 -16.74
CA VAL A 52 1.89 35.72 -17.20
C VAL A 52 2.30 37.11 -17.71
N ALA A 53 1.35 37.96 -18.09
CA ALA A 53 1.59 39.30 -18.62
C ALA A 53 1.58 40.42 -17.56
N ALA A 54 1.23 40.12 -16.31
CA ALA A 54 1.38 41.04 -15.18
C ALA A 54 2.85 41.06 -14.75
N SER A 55 3.59 42.04 -15.28
CA SER A 55 5.01 42.28 -15.00
C SER A 55 5.30 42.26 -13.50
N ASN A 56 6.23 41.41 -13.07
CA ASN A 56 6.86 41.47 -11.76
C ASN A 56 7.25 42.92 -11.43
N THR A 57 6.82 43.44 -10.30
CA THR A 57 7.11 44.81 -9.85
C THR A 57 8.51 44.87 -9.21
N ASP A 58 9.07 46.07 -9.10
CA ASP A 58 10.38 46.27 -8.45
C ASP A 58 10.25 46.22 -6.92
N VAL A 59 11.26 45.67 -6.26
CA VAL A 59 11.23 45.36 -4.83
C VAL A 59 11.38 46.67 -4.02
N PRO A 60 10.49 46.95 -3.05
CA PRO A 60 10.52 48.22 -2.32
C PRO A 60 11.69 48.36 -1.32
N CYS A 61 12.31 47.25 -0.85
CA CYS A 61 13.53 47.27 -0.04
C CYS A 61 14.23 45.89 0.01
N THR A 62 15.48 45.82 -0.46
CA THR A 62 16.28 44.57 -0.48
C THR A 62 16.70 44.10 0.91
N GLU A 63 17.00 45.02 1.84
CA GLU A 63 17.32 44.68 3.23
C GLU A 63 16.15 44.09 4.01
N CYS A 64 14.92 44.48 3.70
CA CYS A 64 13.73 43.96 4.37
C CYS A 64 13.51 42.50 4.03
N ALA A 65 13.77 42.08 2.79
CA ALA A 65 13.63 40.69 2.38
C ALA A 65 14.73 39.79 2.93
N ASP A 66 15.95 40.30 3.07
CA ASP A 66 17.05 39.58 3.73
C ASP A 66 16.80 39.27 5.21
N LYS A 67 15.86 40.00 5.83
CA LYS A 67 15.43 39.84 7.22
C LYS A 67 14.03 39.23 7.33
N ALA A 68 13.36 38.96 6.20
CA ALA A 68 11.99 38.47 6.19
C ALA A 68 12.00 36.96 6.50
N GLU A 69 11.69 36.60 7.74
CA GLU A 69 11.34 35.21 8.07
C GLU A 69 9.99 34.89 7.43
N LEU A 70 10.01 34.07 6.37
CA LEU A 70 8.83 33.59 5.65
C LEU A 70 8.78 32.06 5.73
N GLN A 71 7.82 31.53 6.47
CA GLN A 71 7.62 30.09 6.65
C GLN A 71 6.94 29.49 5.41
N ALA A 72 7.52 28.40 4.89
CA ALA A 72 6.97 27.65 3.78
C ALA A 72 7.28 26.14 3.87
N VAL A 73 6.46 25.34 3.21
CA VAL A 73 6.63 23.89 3.03
C VAL A 73 6.52 23.57 1.54
N ILE A 74 7.40 22.72 1.03
CA ILE A 74 7.36 22.26 -0.36
C ILE A 74 6.50 20.99 -0.40
N LEU A 75 5.33 21.08 -1.02
CA LEU A 75 4.43 19.94 -1.21
C LEU A 75 4.91 19.01 -2.31
N PHE A 76 5.44 19.59 -3.38
CA PHE A 76 6.03 18.89 -4.51
C PHE A 76 7.20 19.70 -5.06
N PRO A 77 8.32 19.05 -5.43
CA PRO A 77 8.59 17.61 -5.26
C PRO A 77 8.83 17.21 -3.80
N ALA A 78 8.68 15.92 -3.49
CA ALA A 78 8.99 15.33 -2.17
C ALA A 78 9.73 13.98 -2.32
N LEU A 79 10.29 13.45 -1.24
CA LEU A 79 11.15 12.25 -1.26
C LEU A 79 10.47 11.02 -1.89
N GLY A 80 9.16 10.84 -1.66
CA GLY A 80 8.32 9.79 -2.24
C GLY A 80 7.51 10.23 -3.45
N THR A 81 7.63 11.49 -3.89
CA THR A 81 7.00 12.02 -5.11
C THR A 81 7.93 13.02 -5.79
N PRO A 82 9.03 12.53 -6.40
CA PRO A 82 10.05 13.39 -7.00
C PRO A 82 9.54 14.07 -8.28
N CYS A 83 10.19 15.17 -8.64
CA CYS A 83 10.03 15.80 -9.94
C CYS A 83 11.01 15.15 -10.92
N ILE A 84 10.48 14.33 -11.83
CA ILE A 84 11.25 13.69 -12.90
C ILE A 84 10.78 14.27 -14.23
N ALA A 85 11.71 14.83 -15.00
CA ALA A 85 11.43 15.51 -16.25
C ALA A 85 12.35 15.02 -17.37
N HIS A 86 11.88 15.09 -18.62
CA HIS A 86 12.75 14.85 -19.77
C HIS A 86 13.72 16.02 -19.95
N SER A 87 14.95 15.79 -20.39
CA SER A 87 15.98 16.83 -20.54
C SER A 87 15.64 17.91 -21.57
N SER A 88 14.66 17.68 -22.45
CA SER A 88 14.13 18.73 -23.33
C SER A 88 13.24 19.74 -22.59
N GLU A 89 12.71 19.38 -21.43
CA GLU A 89 11.91 20.29 -20.60
C GLU A 89 12.84 21.30 -19.92
N LYS A 90 12.41 22.56 -19.89
CA LYS A 90 13.21 23.69 -19.38
C LYS A 90 12.71 24.25 -18.05
N THR A 91 11.80 23.54 -17.40
CA THR A 91 11.14 24.04 -16.20
C THR A 91 11.10 22.99 -15.11
N ILE A 92 11.15 23.47 -13.87
CA ILE A 92 10.91 22.68 -12.66
C ILE A 92 9.63 23.24 -12.05
N LYS A 93 8.65 22.36 -11.79
CA LYS A 93 7.39 22.73 -11.11
C LYS A 93 7.49 22.46 -9.62
N LEU A 94 6.99 23.40 -8.82
CA LEU A 94 6.92 23.28 -7.36
C LEU A 94 5.58 23.78 -6.84
N TYR A 95 5.11 23.19 -5.75
CA TYR A 95 3.95 23.66 -5.00
C TYR A 95 4.36 23.96 -3.57
N LEU A 96 4.05 25.17 -3.10
CA LEU A 96 4.40 25.67 -1.78
C LEU A 96 3.13 25.93 -0.97
N LEU A 97 3.13 25.50 0.30
CA LEU A 97 2.25 26.09 1.31
C LEU A 97 3.02 27.17 2.05
N VAL A 98 2.41 28.35 2.19
CA VAL A 98 3.02 29.50 2.88
C VAL A 98 2.10 30.07 3.96
N GLU A 99 2.71 30.76 4.93
CA GLU A 99 2.00 31.46 6.01
C GLU A 99 1.30 32.76 5.52
N ASP A 100 0.36 33.27 6.33
CA ASP A 100 -0.44 34.47 6.01
C ASP A 100 0.43 35.71 5.73
N LYS A 101 1.58 35.84 6.42
CA LYS A 101 2.54 36.94 6.25
C LYS A 101 3.04 37.06 4.80
N CYS A 102 3.14 35.94 4.07
CA CYS A 102 3.58 35.95 2.68
C CYS A 102 2.64 36.73 1.75
N LEU A 103 1.36 36.91 2.10
CA LEU A 103 0.44 37.72 1.29
C LEU A 103 0.90 39.17 1.15
N GLU A 104 1.37 39.76 2.25
CA GLU A 104 1.86 41.14 2.28
C GLU A 104 3.18 41.24 1.50
N PHE A 105 4.14 40.36 1.80
CA PHE A 105 5.46 40.39 1.16
C PHE A 105 5.40 40.10 -0.34
N PHE A 106 4.48 39.24 -0.78
CA PHE A 106 4.33 38.88 -2.19
C PHE A 106 3.44 39.88 -2.97
N ASP A 107 2.89 40.88 -2.28
CA ASP A 107 1.94 41.88 -2.78
C ASP A 107 0.69 41.26 -3.44
N ILE A 108 0.11 40.26 -2.77
CA ILE A 108 -1.07 39.55 -3.26
C ILE A 108 -2.33 40.38 -2.95
N LYS A 109 -2.85 41.11 -3.95
CA LYS A 109 -4.00 42.02 -3.81
C LYS A 109 -5.31 41.49 -4.41
N ASP A 110 -5.24 40.69 -5.47
CA ASP A 110 -6.40 40.31 -6.30
C ASP A 110 -6.68 38.80 -6.35
N LYS A 111 -6.15 38.06 -5.37
CA LYS A 111 -6.33 36.62 -5.15
C LYS A 111 -5.76 35.69 -6.24
N THR A 112 -5.04 36.19 -7.24
CA THR A 112 -4.43 35.32 -8.27
C THR A 112 -2.99 35.68 -8.62
N HIS A 113 -2.55 36.92 -8.36
CA HIS A 113 -1.19 37.36 -8.67
C HIS A 113 -0.34 37.53 -7.40
N ALA A 114 0.95 37.17 -7.53
CA ALA A 114 1.97 37.32 -6.49
C ALA A 114 3.22 38.03 -7.09
N PRO A 115 3.11 39.30 -7.50
CA PRO A 115 4.10 39.97 -8.36
C PRO A 115 5.48 40.18 -7.73
N LEU A 116 5.61 40.05 -6.41
CA LEU A 116 6.89 40.12 -5.70
C LEU A 116 7.42 38.75 -5.23
N ALA A 117 6.64 37.67 -5.38
CA ALA A 117 7.01 36.34 -4.86
C ALA A 117 8.31 35.79 -5.47
N TRP A 118 8.60 36.09 -6.74
CA TRP A 118 9.82 35.66 -7.43
C TRP A 118 11.09 36.03 -6.65
N TYR A 119 11.10 37.21 -6.01
CA TYR A 119 12.25 37.73 -5.31
C TYR A 119 12.54 36.92 -4.04
N PHE A 120 11.50 36.64 -3.25
CA PHE A 120 11.61 35.80 -2.07
C PHE A 120 11.92 34.35 -2.41
N ILE A 121 11.32 33.80 -3.47
CA ILE A 121 11.66 32.46 -3.96
C ILE A 121 13.15 32.39 -4.34
N ASN A 122 13.65 33.37 -5.10
CA ASN A 122 15.08 33.44 -5.42
C ASN A 122 15.95 33.53 -4.17
N ARG A 123 15.46 34.13 -3.08
CA ARG A 123 16.22 34.36 -1.85
C ARG A 123 16.24 33.17 -0.89
N HIS A 124 15.08 32.54 -0.68
CA HIS A 124 14.91 31.46 0.28
C HIS A 124 15.20 30.09 -0.32
N LEU A 125 14.92 29.89 -1.61
CA LEU A 125 15.08 28.58 -2.23
C LEU A 125 16.55 28.29 -2.54
N ARG A 126 16.98 27.06 -2.26
CA ARG A 126 18.27 26.51 -2.66
C ARG A 126 18.06 25.27 -3.49
N LEU A 127 18.98 25.03 -4.42
CA LEU A 127 19.03 23.83 -5.23
C LEU A 127 20.48 23.33 -5.19
N THR A 128 20.68 22.09 -4.76
CA THR A 128 22.01 21.48 -4.66
C THR A 128 21.95 20.02 -5.12
N PRO A 129 23.07 19.44 -5.59
CA PRO A 129 23.12 18.00 -5.84
C PRO A 129 22.71 17.22 -4.59
N PHE A 130 21.94 16.14 -4.74
CA PHE A 130 21.37 15.40 -3.61
C PHE A 130 22.44 14.86 -2.66
N LYS A 131 23.57 14.40 -3.22
CA LYS A 131 24.70 13.85 -2.45
C LYS A 131 25.40 14.90 -1.59
N ASP A 132 25.37 16.16 -2.05
CA ASP A 132 26.06 17.29 -1.44
C ASP A 132 25.08 18.20 -0.69
N THR A 133 23.82 17.76 -0.52
CA THR A 133 22.75 18.60 0.04
C THR A 133 23.02 18.92 1.50
N SER A 134 23.54 20.11 1.74
CA SER A 134 23.56 20.75 3.05
C SER A 134 22.23 21.49 3.25
N LYS A 135 21.38 20.98 4.15
CA LYS A 135 20.11 21.63 4.55
C LYS A 135 20.30 22.68 5.65
N THR A 136 21.54 23.05 5.92
CA THR A 136 21.95 24.08 6.86
C THR A 136 23.03 24.98 6.25
N SER A 137 23.07 26.24 6.67
CA SER A 137 24.07 27.21 6.21
C SER A 137 24.45 28.22 7.31
N ALA A 138 25.68 28.74 7.24
CA ALA A 138 26.19 29.82 8.09
C ALA A 138 25.76 31.22 7.65
N THR A 139 25.33 31.39 6.41
CA THR A 139 24.75 32.64 5.90
C THR A 139 23.97 32.35 4.62
N ILE A 140 22.89 33.08 4.38
CA ILE A 140 22.24 33.12 3.06
C ILE A 140 22.49 34.45 2.35
N LYS A 141 23.20 35.42 2.95
CA LYS A 141 23.33 36.79 2.43
C LYS A 141 23.99 36.86 1.04
N GLY A 142 23.34 37.54 0.08
CA GLY A 142 23.82 37.69 -1.29
C GLY A 142 23.71 36.44 -2.17
N GLU A 143 23.33 35.30 -1.61
CA GLU A 143 23.15 34.06 -2.36
C GLU A 143 21.69 33.90 -2.82
N GLY A 144 21.43 34.13 -4.11
CA GLY A 144 20.18 33.74 -4.76
C GLY A 144 20.25 32.35 -5.41
N LEU A 145 19.10 31.77 -5.73
CA LEU A 145 18.96 30.58 -6.57
C LEU A 145 19.56 30.82 -7.96
N TYR A 146 19.34 32.01 -8.52
CA TYR A 146 19.92 32.47 -9.77
C TYR A 146 21.12 33.39 -9.54
N SER A 147 21.94 33.53 -10.57
CA SER A 147 23.15 34.36 -10.56
C SER A 147 22.88 35.87 -10.55
N SER A 148 21.68 36.31 -10.94
CA SER A 148 21.26 37.72 -10.88
C SER A 148 19.76 37.85 -10.63
N GLU A 149 19.35 38.93 -9.97
CA GLU A 149 17.94 39.25 -9.72
C GLU A 149 17.17 39.53 -11.01
N ALA A 150 17.78 40.21 -11.97
CA ALA A 150 17.16 40.49 -13.26
C ALA A 150 16.80 39.19 -14.01
N PHE A 151 17.68 38.19 -13.93
CA PHE A 151 17.40 36.87 -14.49
C PHE A 151 16.34 36.12 -13.67
N ALA A 152 16.44 36.13 -12.35
CA ALA A 152 15.45 35.51 -11.46
C ALA A 152 14.03 36.03 -11.73
N LYS A 153 13.89 37.35 -11.93
CA LYS A 153 12.61 38.02 -12.26
C LYS A 153 11.97 37.50 -13.55
N GLN A 154 12.77 37.00 -14.50
CA GLN A 154 12.27 36.43 -15.76
C GLN A 154 12.10 34.91 -15.66
N ALA A 155 12.92 34.26 -14.84
CA ALA A 155 13.03 32.80 -14.74
C ALA A 155 12.01 32.17 -13.79
N ILE A 156 11.49 32.92 -12.82
CA ILE A 156 10.55 32.43 -11.80
C ILE A 156 9.15 32.94 -12.13
N LYS A 157 8.21 32.02 -12.37
CA LYS A 157 6.78 32.32 -12.53
C LYS A 157 6.02 31.79 -11.34
N VAL A 158 5.01 32.53 -10.90
CA VAL A 158 4.29 32.26 -9.66
C VAL A 158 2.80 32.46 -9.86
N TRP A 159 2.00 31.51 -9.40
CA TRP A 159 0.53 31.59 -9.38
C TRP A 159 0.03 31.34 -7.96
N TYR A 160 -0.89 32.19 -7.49
CA TYR A 160 -1.52 32.04 -6.19
C TYR A 160 -2.88 31.36 -6.34
N HIS A 161 -3.08 30.28 -5.58
CA HIS A 161 -4.28 29.43 -5.65
C HIS A 161 -5.28 29.67 -4.52
N GLY A 162 -5.00 30.60 -3.61
CA GLY A 162 -5.91 30.95 -2.52
C GLY A 162 -5.63 30.24 -1.20
N THR A 163 -6.65 30.20 -0.35
CA THR A 163 -6.63 29.50 0.96
C THR A 163 -7.34 28.15 0.89
N TYR A 164 -6.95 27.21 1.75
CA TYR A 164 -7.60 25.91 1.84
C TYR A 164 -9.09 25.99 2.17
N ALA A 165 -9.90 25.20 1.47
CA ALA A 165 -11.28 24.87 1.82
C ALA A 165 -11.54 23.39 1.49
N SER A 166 -12.16 22.65 2.42
CA SER A 166 -12.43 21.22 2.27
C SER A 166 -13.29 20.89 1.05
N GLY A 167 -13.06 19.71 0.45
CA GLY A 167 -13.72 19.25 -0.76
C GLY A 167 -13.05 19.73 -2.04
N ILE A 168 -13.54 19.28 -3.20
CA ILE A 168 -13.03 19.70 -4.50
C ILE A 168 -13.42 21.16 -4.76
N GLN A 169 -12.43 22.04 -4.87
CA GLN A 169 -12.63 23.45 -5.22
C GLN A 169 -12.49 23.68 -6.73
N LYS A 170 -13.27 24.61 -7.28
CA LYS A 170 -13.15 24.99 -8.69
C LYS A 170 -11.89 25.85 -8.89
N PRO A 171 -11.11 25.62 -9.95
CA PRO A 171 -10.01 26.51 -10.32
C PRO A 171 -10.47 27.97 -10.43
N GLY A 172 -9.72 28.88 -9.79
CA GLY A 172 -10.04 30.32 -9.77
C GLY A 172 -11.12 30.74 -8.75
N SER A 173 -11.60 29.85 -7.89
CA SER A 173 -12.56 30.19 -6.82
C SER A 173 -11.98 31.05 -5.69
N GLY A 174 -10.66 31.26 -5.68
CA GLY A 174 -9.94 31.87 -4.57
C GLY A 174 -9.67 30.91 -3.40
N HIS A 175 -9.99 29.62 -3.59
CA HIS A 175 -9.69 28.55 -2.67
C HIS A 175 -9.11 27.36 -3.42
N TRP A 176 -8.18 26.66 -2.78
CA TRP A 176 -7.75 25.32 -3.16
C TRP A 176 -8.38 24.30 -2.20
N GLY A 177 -8.47 23.03 -2.61
CA GLY A 177 -9.13 22.00 -1.79
C GLY A 177 -8.45 20.65 -1.84
N ASP A 178 -9.23 19.61 -1.59
CA ASP A 178 -8.73 18.23 -1.47
C ASP A 178 -8.06 17.74 -2.78
N LEU A 179 -8.46 18.30 -3.92
CA LEU A 179 -7.81 18.16 -5.23
C LEU A 179 -7.11 19.46 -5.60
N ILE A 180 -5.79 19.39 -5.79
CA ILE A 180 -4.96 20.49 -6.27
C ILE A 180 -5.07 20.57 -7.79
N TYR A 181 -5.31 21.77 -8.30
CA TYR A 181 -5.24 22.08 -9.71
C TYR A 181 -4.05 22.98 -10.00
N ASP A 182 -3.43 22.81 -11.17
CA ASP A 182 -2.44 23.74 -11.68
C ASP A 182 -3.09 25.00 -12.28
N HIS A 183 -2.28 25.98 -12.66
CA HIS A 183 -2.74 27.24 -13.23
C HIS A 183 -3.45 27.08 -14.58
N GLU A 184 -3.29 25.95 -15.27
CA GLU A 184 -4.03 25.60 -16.48
C GLU A 184 -5.38 24.91 -16.18
N GLY A 185 -5.66 24.66 -14.90
CA GLY A 185 -6.86 23.97 -14.42
C GLY A 185 -6.77 22.45 -14.55
N GLN A 186 -5.57 21.89 -14.68
CA GLN A 186 -5.32 20.45 -14.71
C GLN A 186 -5.17 19.93 -13.28
N ALA A 187 -5.81 18.80 -12.97
CA ALA A 187 -5.75 18.20 -11.64
C ALA A 187 -4.38 17.57 -11.42
N PHE A 188 -3.65 17.94 -10.38
CA PHE A 188 -2.27 17.51 -10.18
C PHE A 188 -2.14 16.42 -9.11
N ALA A 189 -2.69 16.66 -7.92
CA ALA A 189 -2.50 15.79 -6.77
C ALA A 189 -3.58 16.01 -5.70
N THR A 190 -3.68 15.09 -4.76
CA THR A 190 -4.48 15.23 -3.54
C THR A 190 -3.55 15.28 -2.32
N LEU A 191 -4.01 15.91 -1.23
CA LEU A 191 -3.32 15.92 0.05
C LEU A 191 -4.01 15.00 1.03
N ARG A 192 -3.22 14.27 1.82
CA ARG A 192 -3.77 13.47 2.91
C ARG A 192 -4.36 14.37 4.00
N THR A 193 -5.40 13.89 4.69
CA THR A 193 -5.98 14.57 5.86
C THR A 193 -4.92 14.88 6.92
N SER A 194 -4.00 13.94 7.17
CA SER A 194 -2.89 14.13 8.11
C SER A 194 -1.94 15.26 7.67
N SER A 195 -1.62 15.37 6.38
CA SER A 195 -0.83 16.49 5.82
C SER A 195 -1.55 17.83 5.98
N ILE A 196 -2.86 17.87 5.74
CA ILE A 196 -3.67 19.08 5.91
C ILE A 196 -3.71 19.49 7.38
N ASP A 197 -3.98 18.56 8.28
CA ASP A 197 -3.98 18.83 9.72
C ASP A 197 -2.61 19.37 10.17
N PHE A 198 -1.54 18.74 9.70
CA PHE A 198 -0.18 19.11 10.08
C PHE A 198 0.23 20.48 9.55
N PHE A 199 0.19 20.70 8.23
CA PHE A 199 0.70 21.93 7.62
C PHE A 199 -0.31 23.08 7.64
N VAL A 200 -1.58 22.80 7.30
CA VAL A 200 -2.61 23.84 7.14
C VAL A 200 -3.24 24.23 8.47
N LYS A 201 -3.36 23.28 9.42
CA LYS A 201 -3.96 23.51 10.73
C LYS A 201 -2.94 23.56 11.88
N ALA A 202 -1.64 23.37 11.60
CA ALA A 202 -0.56 23.35 12.58
C ALA A 202 -0.80 22.35 13.73
N LYS A 203 -1.39 21.19 13.41
CA LYS A 203 -1.84 20.20 14.38
C LYS A 203 -1.46 18.79 13.94
N ALA A 204 -0.87 18.01 14.84
CA ALA A 204 -0.70 16.57 14.66
C ALA A 204 -1.89 15.81 15.26
N ALA A 205 -2.00 14.51 14.96
CA ALA A 205 -3.07 13.66 15.48
C ALA A 205 -3.20 13.69 17.02
N TYR A 206 -2.09 13.92 17.72
CA TYR A 206 -2.02 13.91 19.19
C TYR A 206 -2.06 15.29 19.85
N GLY A 207 -2.17 16.37 19.07
CA GLY A 207 -2.26 17.73 19.61
C GLY A 207 -1.51 18.77 18.78
N PRO A 208 -1.43 20.01 19.27
CA PRO A 208 -0.65 21.07 18.66
C PRO A 208 0.84 20.69 18.59
N ILE A 209 1.50 21.01 17.48
CA ILE A 209 2.93 20.77 17.30
C ILE A 209 3.68 21.86 18.07
N THR A 210 4.22 21.52 19.23
CA THR A 210 4.97 22.46 20.06
C THR A 210 6.47 22.27 19.91
N PRO A 211 7.26 23.36 19.91
CA PRO A 211 8.71 23.26 19.99
C PRO A 211 9.16 22.40 21.19
N PRO A 212 10.33 21.76 21.11
CA PRO A 212 10.91 21.04 22.24
C PRO A 212 11.23 22.00 23.41
N HIS A 213 10.85 21.61 24.63
CA HIS A 213 10.97 22.46 25.82
C HIS A 213 12.41 22.65 26.34
N ASP A 214 13.35 21.78 25.94
CA ASP A 214 14.72 21.76 26.46
C ASP A 214 15.72 22.55 25.59
N LEU A 215 15.23 23.37 24.65
CA LEU A 215 16.08 24.19 23.79
C LEU A 215 15.93 25.68 24.10
N ASP A 216 17.06 26.38 24.24
CA ASP A 216 17.09 27.83 24.30
C ASP A 216 16.71 28.40 22.92
N ALA A 217 15.49 28.94 22.82
CA ALA A 217 15.04 29.69 21.65
C ALA A 217 15.86 30.98 21.50
N ARG A 218 16.33 31.30 20.27
CA ARG A 218 16.76 32.67 19.97
C ARG A 218 15.54 33.60 19.90
N GLN A 219 15.77 34.91 19.87
CA GLN A 219 14.78 36.00 19.72
C GLN A 219 13.85 35.91 18.46
N ALA A 220 13.93 34.86 17.66
CA ALA A 220 13.13 34.65 16.45
C ALA A 220 11.82 33.89 16.77
N ASP A 221 10.83 34.00 15.88
CA ASP A 221 9.55 33.31 16.03
C ASP A 221 9.73 31.78 15.94
N VAL A 222 9.51 31.08 17.07
CA VAL A 222 9.55 29.62 17.18
C VAL A 222 8.20 28.97 16.88
N SER A 223 7.14 29.75 16.74
CA SER A 223 5.80 29.22 16.54
C SER A 223 5.64 28.60 15.16
N ASN A 224 4.91 27.49 15.13
CA ASN A 224 4.52 26.82 13.90
C ASN A 224 3.25 27.49 13.38
N GLN A 225 3.39 28.37 12.39
CA GLN A 225 2.25 29.08 11.83
C GLN A 225 1.46 28.15 10.90
N PRO A 226 0.11 28.26 10.87
CA PRO A 226 -0.69 27.60 9.85
C PRO A 226 -0.27 28.03 8.43
N LEU A 227 0.03 27.06 7.56
CA LEU A 227 0.42 27.32 6.17
C LEU A 227 -0.79 27.07 5.25
N ARG A 228 -1.62 28.10 5.05
CA ARG A 228 -2.94 27.96 4.39
C ARG A 228 -2.95 28.33 2.92
N HIS A 229 -1.90 29.00 2.46
CA HIS A 229 -1.84 29.60 1.13
C HIS A 229 -1.08 28.71 0.17
N LEU A 230 -1.75 28.27 -0.91
CA LEU A 230 -1.11 27.46 -1.95
C LEU A 230 -0.54 28.35 -3.04
N ILE A 231 0.73 28.13 -3.36
CA ILE A 231 1.45 28.81 -4.44
C ILE A 231 2.04 27.75 -5.38
N GLU A 232 1.79 27.91 -6.67
CA GLU A 232 2.46 27.16 -7.72
C GLU A 232 3.62 27.98 -8.26
N VAL A 233 4.76 27.32 -8.49
CA VAL A 233 5.99 27.94 -8.98
C VAL A 233 6.52 27.16 -10.17
N GLU A 234 6.88 27.86 -11.24
CA GLU A 234 7.71 27.34 -12.31
C GLU A 234 9.07 28.03 -12.30
N LEU A 235 10.14 27.24 -12.21
CA LEU A 235 11.52 27.70 -12.30
C LEU A 235 12.10 27.34 -13.65
N SER A 236 12.63 28.31 -14.40
CA SER A 236 13.45 28.02 -15.58
C SER A 236 14.76 27.36 -15.18
N THR A 237 15.15 26.31 -15.90
CA THR A 237 16.45 25.64 -15.71
C THR A 237 17.62 26.42 -16.31
N ASP A 238 17.33 27.33 -17.24
CA ASP A 238 18.30 28.26 -17.80
C ASP A 238 18.78 29.21 -16.69
N GLY A 239 20.08 29.54 -16.64
CA GLY A 239 20.65 30.51 -15.69
C GLY A 239 20.68 30.11 -14.21
N LEU A 240 20.17 28.92 -13.83
CA LEU A 240 20.44 28.33 -12.52
C LEU A 240 21.96 28.19 -12.31
N LYS A 241 22.43 28.46 -11.08
CA LYS A 241 23.85 28.32 -10.72
C LYS A 241 24.35 26.90 -10.97
N ASP A 242 23.57 25.92 -10.52
CA ASP A 242 23.74 24.51 -10.85
C ASP A 242 22.47 24.00 -11.53
N SER A 243 22.55 23.69 -12.82
CA SER A 243 21.38 23.32 -13.62
C SER A 243 21.20 21.78 -13.66
N PRO A 244 20.13 21.22 -13.06
CA PRO A 244 19.88 19.77 -13.06
C PRO A 244 19.59 19.24 -14.46
N GLN A 245 19.06 20.07 -15.36
CA GLN A 245 18.82 19.71 -16.76
C GLN A 245 20.13 19.47 -17.52
N LYS A 246 21.15 20.31 -17.31
CA LYS A 246 22.47 20.16 -17.95
C LYS A 246 23.24 18.95 -17.42
N ASN A 247 22.95 18.55 -16.18
CA ASN A 247 23.52 17.39 -15.51
C ASN A 247 22.51 16.23 -15.44
N ALA A 248 21.83 15.95 -16.56
CA ALA A 248 20.86 14.87 -16.66
C ALA A 248 21.43 13.55 -16.12
N GLY A 249 20.62 12.80 -15.38
CA GLY A 249 21.08 11.63 -14.64
C GLY A 249 21.59 11.91 -13.22
N THR A 250 21.66 13.16 -12.78
CA THR A 250 22.01 13.53 -11.40
C THR A 250 20.78 14.01 -10.63
N ALA A 251 20.57 13.49 -9.42
CA ALA A 251 19.51 13.95 -8.53
C ALA A 251 19.95 15.24 -7.81
N TYR A 252 19.05 16.21 -7.75
CA TYR A 252 19.19 17.44 -6.98
C TYR A 252 18.12 17.50 -5.89
N SER A 253 18.29 18.34 -4.87
CA SER A 253 17.27 18.61 -3.86
C SER A 253 17.06 20.11 -3.67
N LEU A 254 15.79 20.49 -3.56
CA LEU A 254 15.36 21.83 -3.19
C LEU A 254 15.28 21.96 -1.66
N ALA A 255 15.50 23.17 -1.14
CA ALA A 255 15.35 23.50 0.27
C ALA A 255 14.86 24.94 0.43
N TRP A 256 13.82 25.17 1.24
CA TRP A 256 13.34 26.50 1.61
C TRP A 256 14.00 26.96 2.91
N MET A 257 14.96 27.87 2.80
CA MET A 257 15.82 28.29 3.91
C MET A 257 15.19 29.42 4.74
N VAL A 258 15.19 29.26 6.06
CA VAL A 258 14.78 30.27 7.06
C VAL A 258 15.85 30.39 8.15
N THR A 259 15.77 31.40 9.01
CA THR A 259 16.72 31.51 10.14
C THR A 259 16.58 30.32 11.08
N CYS A 260 17.71 29.78 11.49
CA CYS A 260 17.78 28.70 12.47
C CYS A 260 17.42 29.24 13.85
N VAL A 261 16.29 28.80 14.38
CA VAL A 261 15.72 29.28 15.66
C VAL A 261 16.20 28.49 16.87
N TYR A 262 16.79 27.31 16.66
CA TYR A 262 17.29 26.45 17.72
C TYR A 262 18.82 26.55 17.83
N GLN A 263 19.33 27.04 18.96
CA GLN A 263 20.75 27.02 19.25
C GLN A 263 21.08 25.77 20.07
N LYS A 264 22.12 25.03 19.65
CA LYS A 264 22.88 24.08 20.47
C LYS A 264 21.99 23.15 21.33
N ALA A 265 21.28 22.23 20.67
CA ALA A 265 20.68 21.11 21.38
C ALA A 265 21.79 20.27 22.05
N VAL A 266 22.05 20.54 23.33
CA VAL A 266 22.58 19.53 24.23
C VAL A 266 21.45 18.52 24.40
N LEU A 267 21.31 17.60 23.45
CA LEU A 267 20.67 16.32 23.76
C LEU A 267 21.40 15.79 24.99
N SER A 268 20.66 15.27 25.96
CA SER A 268 21.08 14.81 27.29
C SER A 268 22.22 13.75 27.30
N ASN A 269 22.75 13.42 26.12
CA ASN A 269 23.81 12.48 25.79
C ASN A 269 25.14 13.18 25.38
N GLY A 270 25.21 14.52 25.43
CA GLY A 270 26.48 15.26 25.46
C GLY A 270 27.25 15.44 24.14
N LYS A 271 26.66 15.23 22.95
CA LYS A 271 27.37 15.43 21.67
C LYS A 271 26.47 15.98 20.55
N LEU A 272 26.29 17.30 20.48
CA LEU A 272 26.26 18.04 19.21
C LEU A 272 26.41 19.55 19.45
N ALA A 273 27.62 20.08 19.29
CA ALA A 273 27.80 21.52 19.07
C ALA A 273 27.78 21.75 17.56
N LEU A 274 26.84 22.55 17.05
CA LEU A 274 26.88 23.09 15.69
C LEU A 274 27.21 24.58 15.82
N PRO A 275 28.51 24.97 15.81
CA PRO A 275 28.90 26.33 16.17
C PRO A 275 28.60 27.39 15.10
N GLU A 276 28.16 27.00 13.90
CA GLU A 276 28.13 27.91 12.73
C GLU A 276 26.84 27.90 11.91
N VAL A 277 25.77 27.20 12.31
CA VAL A 277 24.50 27.20 11.56
C VAL A 277 23.67 28.43 11.93
N SER A 278 23.32 29.26 10.94
CA SER A 278 22.40 30.40 11.10
C SER A 278 21.10 30.25 10.32
N HIS A 279 21.06 29.39 9.29
CA HIS A 279 19.88 29.12 8.49
C HIS A 279 19.71 27.61 8.26
N TRP A 280 18.46 27.18 8.09
CA TRP A 280 18.10 25.80 7.82
C TRP A 280 16.78 25.70 7.06
N GLU A 281 16.44 24.52 6.57
CA GLU A 281 15.14 24.31 5.94
C GLU A 281 13.98 24.40 6.94
N HIS A 282 12.93 25.13 6.58
CA HIS A 282 11.76 25.28 7.46
C HIS A 282 11.02 23.95 7.69
N GLN A 283 10.87 23.10 6.67
CA GLN A 283 10.18 21.82 6.82
C GLN A 283 10.95 20.85 7.73
N ASP A 284 12.29 20.92 7.76
CA ASP A 284 13.12 20.18 8.73
C ASP A 284 12.82 20.61 10.18
N LYS A 285 12.50 21.89 10.42
CA LYS A 285 12.02 22.36 11.73
C LYS A 285 10.74 21.65 12.14
N LEU A 286 9.76 21.60 11.24
CA LEU A 286 8.45 21.00 11.53
C LEU A 286 8.60 19.51 11.84
N ILE A 287 9.42 18.81 11.05
CA ILE A 287 9.76 17.40 11.29
C ILE A 287 10.45 17.24 12.65
N TYR A 288 11.39 18.12 12.98
CA TYR A 288 12.06 18.08 14.28
C TYR A 288 11.09 18.29 15.46
N ASP A 289 10.17 19.25 15.36
CA ASP A 289 9.15 19.51 16.37
C ASP A 289 8.17 18.32 16.50
N PHE A 290 7.78 17.71 15.37
CA PHE A 290 6.97 16.49 15.34
C PHE A 290 7.67 15.34 16.06
N LEU A 291 8.93 15.05 15.72
CA LEU A 291 9.72 14.00 16.36
C LEU A 291 9.89 14.25 17.86
N ALA A 292 10.14 15.50 18.27
CA ALA A 292 10.24 15.87 19.67
C ALA A 292 8.91 15.69 20.43
N MET A 293 7.77 16.03 19.82
CA MET A 293 6.44 15.74 20.36
C MET A 293 6.24 14.23 20.57
N MET A 294 6.59 13.41 19.58
CA MET A 294 6.48 11.95 19.63
C MET A 294 7.39 11.33 20.73
N GLN A 295 8.58 11.89 20.93
CA GLN A 295 9.49 11.51 22.01
C GLN A 295 8.94 11.88 23.39
N ARG A 296 8.37 13.08 23.57
CA ARG A 296 7.73 13.50 24.84
C ARG A 296 6.59 12.57 25.25
N ASN A 297 5.82 12.10 24.27
CA ASN A 297 4.75 11.13 24.51
C ASN A 297 5.27 9.71 24.80
N LYS A 298 6.60 9.50 24.78
CA LYS A 298 7.27 8.21 24.96
C LYS A 298 6.71 7.13 24.06
N GLN A 299 6.44 7.52 22.81
CA GLN A 299 5.97 6.61 21.78
C GLN A 299 7.08 6.29 20.78
N HIS A 300 8.19 7.04 20.78
CA HIS A 300 9.15 7.03 19.69
C HIS A 300 10.58 6.65 20.09
N PHE A 301 11.37 6.22 19.10
CA PHE A 301 12.81 5.97 19.22
C PHE A 301 13.60 7.22 19.68
N ALA A 302 14.61 7.00 20.51
CA ALA A 302 15.37 8.07 21.17
C ALA A 302 16.31 8.85 20.21
N GLU A 303 16.76 8.22 19.13
CA GLU A 303 17.76 8.79 18.21
C GLU A 303 17.25 8.76 16.75
N PRO A 304 16.42 9.72 16.31
CA PRO A 304 15.84 9.73 14.96
C PRO A 304 16.89 10.16 13.90
N PHE A 305 17.80 9.24 13.59
CA PHE A 305 18.80 9.38 12.53
C PHE A 305 18.66 8.24 11.52
N VAL A 306 19.15 8.47 10.30
CA VAL A 306 19.24 7.41 9.30
C VAL A 306 20.18 6.31 9.78
N PHE A 307 19.86 5.07 9.43
CA PHE A 307 20.68 3.89 9.72
C PHE A 307 21.81 3.75 8.69
N ASP A 308 22.94 3.18 9.13
CA ASP A 308 23.96 2.64 8.23
C ASP A 308 23.45 1.35 7.59
N ILE A 309 22.61 1.50 6.57
CA ILE A 309 22.05 0.35 5.86
C ILE A 309 23.13 -0.49 5.18
N GLY A 310 24.34 0.04 4.97
CA GLY A 310 25.48 -0.69 4.42
C GLY A 310 25.88 -1.85 5.31
N SER A 311 25.88 -1.63 6.63
CA SER A 311 26.25 -2.63 7.65
C SER A 311 25.13 -3.63 7.98
N ALA A 312 23.91 -3.43 7.47
CA ALA A 312 22.79 -4.32 7.75
C ALA A 312 23.00 -5.70 7.09
N GLU A 313 22.91 -6.75 7.91
CA GLU A 313 22.90 -8.15 7.48
C GLU A 313 21.72 -8.89 8.12
N THR A 314 21.45 -10.13 7.72
CA THR A 314 20.25 -10.87 8.18
C THR A 314 20.07 -10.91 9.70
N ASN A 315 21.16 -11.03 10.46
CA ASN A 315 21.20 -11.03 11.92
C ASN A 315 21.91 -9.80 12.53
N ILE A 316 22.30 -8.81 11.72
CA ILE A 316 23.01 -7.61 12.18
C ILE A 316 22.10 -6.40 11.99
N TRP A 317 21.64 -5.86 13.11
CA TRP A 317 20.90 -4.61 13.14
C TRP A 317 21.84 -3.43 12.81
N PRO A 318 21.47 -2.54 11.87
CA PRO A 318 22.33 -1.41 11.52
C PRO A 318 22.34 -0.32 12.60
N GLU A 319 23.47 0.38 12.73
CA GLU A 319 23.64 1.46 13.68
C GLU A 319 23.12 2.80 13.13
N PRO A 320 22.50 3.67 13.95
CA PRO A 320 22.18 5.03 13.54
C PRO A 320 23.45 5.83 13.22
N LEU A 321 23.48 6.48 12.07
CA LEU A 321 24.54 7.41 11.69
C LEU A 321 24.30 8.74 12.42
N ARG A 322 25.12 9.06 13.43
CA ARG A 322 24.96 10.32 14.17
C ARG A 322 25.49 11.52 13.36
N GLY A 323 24.95 12.70 13.66
CA GLY A 323 25.37 13.97 13.05
C GLY A 323 24.26 14.67 12.27
N GLU A 324 24.46 15.95 11.97
CA GLU A 324 23.47 16.79 11.28
C GLU A 324 23.07 16.23 9.91
N ALA A 325 24.03 15.76 9.12
CA ALA A 325 23.81 15.24 7.76
C ALA A 325 22.94 13.97 7.72
N ASN A 326 22.80 13.30 8.87
CA ASN A 326 22.16 12.01 9.01
C ASN A 326 20.86 12.08 9.83
N ARG A 327 20.41 13.28 10.23
CA ARG A 327 19.08 13.44 10.83
C ARG A 327 17.99 13.10 9.81
N LEU A 328 16.83 12.66 10.30
CA LEU A 328 15.62 12.62 9.48
C LEU A 328 15.22 14.04 9.07
N LYS A 329 15.02 14.24 7.78
CA LYS A 329 14.77 15.54 7.14
C LYS A 329 13.76 15.39 6.01
N SER A 330 13.11 16.46 5.59
CA SER A 330 12.41 16.45 4.30
C SER A 330 13.45 16.37 3.19
N PHE A 331 13.08 15.93 2.00
CA PHE A 331 13.90 16.08 0.79
C PHE A 331 12.96 16.35 -0.38
N HIS A 332 13.40 17.18 -1.34
CA HIS A 332 12.58 17.65 -2.45
C HIS A 332 13.28 17.38 -3.78
N PRO A 333 13.29 16.12 -4.26
CA PRO A 333 14.18 15.72 -5.34
C PRO A 333 13.71 16.17 -6.72
N VAL A 334 14.66 16.66 -7.51
CA VAL A 334 14.47 17.01 -8.93
C VAL A 334 15.50 16.25 -9.75
N MET A 335 15.08 15.67 -10.86
CA MET A 335 15.98 14.94 -11.76
C MET A 335 15.52 15.04 -13.21
N PHE A 336 16.48 15.24 -14.12
CA PHE A 336 16.25 15.20 -15.55
C PHE A 336 16.84 13.91 -16.15
N LYS A 337 16.20 13.41 -17.20
CA LYS A 337 16.58 12.18 -17.92
C LYS A 337 16.49 12.40 -19.43
N ASP A 338 17.39 11.79 -20.19
CA ASP A 338 17.44 11.91 -21.66
C ASP A 338 16.61 10.83 -22.39
N THR A 339 16.02 9.88 -21.66
CA THR A 339 15.27 8.77 -22.24
C THR A 339 13.86 9.23 -22.59
N GLU A 340 13.33 8.89 -23.78
CA GLU A 340 11.96 9.29 -24.15
C GLU A 340 10.89 8.69 -23.22
N THR A 341 11.18 7.52 -22.66
CA THR A 341 10.36 6.76 -21.71
C THR A 341 11.22 6.27 -20.56
N LEU A 342 10.70 6.31 -19.35
CA LEU A 342 11.34 5.76 -18.16
C LEU A 342 11.21 4.23 -18.15
N THR A 343 12.29 3.55 -17.79
CA THR A 343 12.21 2.18 -17.28
C THR A 343 11.79 2.24 -15.82
N ILE A 344 10.69 1.57 -15.46
CA ILE A 344 10.09 1.66 -14.12
C ILE A 344 10.27 0.35 -13.39
N GLY A 345 10.96 0.36 -12.25
CA GLY A 345 10.98 -0.75 -11.30
C GLY A 345 9.81 -0.61 -10.33
N HIS A 346 9.02 -1.65 -10.15
CA HIS A 346 7.89 -1.67 -9.23
C HIS A 346 8.13 -2.72 -8.14
N LEU A 347 7.98 -2.27 -6.89
CA LEU A 347 8.03 -3.09 -5.68
C LEU A 347 6.74 -2.86 -4.90
N SER A 348 6.18 -3.91 -4.33
CA SER A 348 4.97 -3.83 -3.52
C SER A 348 5.08 -4.84 -2.38
N ASP A 349 4.33 -4.64 -1.30
CA ASP A 349 4.27 -5.56 -0.16
C ASP A 349 5.68 -5.89 0.36
N VAL A 350 6.41 -4.88 0.81
CA VAL A 350 7.81 -5.06 1.23
C VAL A 350 7.93 -5.39 2.72
N HIS A 351 6.89 -5.17 3.53
CA HIS A 351 6.71 -5.60 4.92
C HIS A 351 8.01 -5.61 5.73
N VAL A 352 8.72 -4.48 5.77
CA VAL A 352 9.93 -4.31 6.57
C VAL A 352 9.56 -4.49 8.04
N SER A 353 10.27 -5.38 8.72
CA SER A 353 9.97 -5.73 10.10
C SER A 353 11.27 -5.94 10.90
N SER A 354 11.58 -5.01 11.80
CA SER A 354 12.77 -5.05 12.67
C SER A 354 12.87 -6.32 13.52
N ARG A 355 11.74 -6.92 13.90
CA ARG A 355 11.69 -8.22 14.60
C ARG A 355 12.44 -9.35 13.89
N HIS A 356 12.62 -9.26 12.56
CA HIS A 356 13.36 -10.27 11.81
C HIS A 356 14.83 -10.30 12.19
N PHE A 357 15.42 -9.14 12.47
CA PHE A 357 16.80 -9.07 12.97
C PHE A 357 16.90 -9.67 14.36
N ALA A 358 15.93 -9.38 15.24
CA ALA A 358 15.85 -9.96 16.59
C ALA A 358 15.74 -11.50 16.54
N LEU A 359 14.80 -12.02 15.75
CA LEU A 359 14.63 -13.48 15.61
C LEU A 359 15.86 -14.14 14.98
N ALA A 360 16.52 -13.48 14.03
CA ALA A 360 17.73 -13.98 13.38
C ALA A 360 18.97 -14.00 14.28
N GLN A 361 18.97 -13.32 15.43
CA GLN A 361 20.01 -13.44 16.46
C GLN A 361 19.88 -14.74 17.27
N SER A 362 18.69 -15.33 17.31
CA SER A 362 18.46 -16.58 18.03
C SER A 362 19.03 -17.79 17.26
N PRO A 363 19.49 -18.86 17.94
CA PRO A 363 19.76 -20.17 17.35
C PRO A 363 18.46 -20.92 17.05
N ALA A 364 17.29 -20.27 17.18
CA ALA A 364 16.01 -20.82 16.73
C ALA A 364 16.13 -21.27 15.27
N GLN A 365 15.95 -22.56 15.07
CA GLN A 365 16.00 -23.21 13.77
C GLN A 365 14.76 -24.09 13.64
N ILE A 366 14.32 -24.30 12.40
CA ILE A 366 13.26 -25.27 12.08
C ILE A 366 13.60 -26.66 12.65
N ILE A 367 14.89 -27.04 12.61
CA ILE A 367 15.42 -28.26 13.23
C ILE A 367 16.53 -27.84 14.21
N PRO A 368 16.29 -27.91 15.54
CA PRO A 368 17.28 -27.51 16.53
C PRO A 368 18.60 -28.29 16.40
N GLY A 369 19.73 -27.58 16.35
CA GLY A 369 21.07 -28.16 16.28
C GLY A 369 21.50 -28.62 14.88
N ALA A 370 20.64 -28.46 13.86
CA ALA A 370 21.00 -28.77 12.49
C ALA A 370 21.90 -27.68 11.89
N SER A 371 22.81 -28.07 11.01
CA SER A 371 23.63 -27.09 10.27
C SER A 371 22.77 -26.16 9.39
N GLU A 372 23.27 -24.97 9.06
CA GLU A 372 22.58 -24.02 8.17
C GLU A 372 22.28 -24.59 6.77
N GLN A 373 22.97 -25.67 6.36
CA GLN A 373 22.65 -26.41 5.14
C GLN A 373 21.21 -26.98 5.17
N PHE A 374 20.76 -27.43 6.35
CA PHE A 374 19.46 -28.10 6.54
C PHE A 374 18.42 -27.18 7.18
N ALA A 375 18.85 -26.21 8.00
CA ALA A 375 17.97 -25.25 8.66
C ALA A 375 18.52 -23.82 8.46
N LYS A 376 18.20 -23.23 7.31
CA LYS A 376 18.58 -21.84 7.01
C LYS A 376 17.91 -20.86 7.96
N LYS A 377 18.65 -19.80 8.29
CA LYS A 377 18.14 -18.64 9.03
C LYS A 377 16.98 -17.97 8.30
N LEU A 378 16.19 -17.23 9.08
CA LEU A 378 15.02 -16.48 8.64
C LEU A 378 15.33 -15.58 7.42
N ALA A 379 14.36 -15.49 6.49
CA ALA A 379 14.38 -14.49 5.45
C ALA A 379 14.05 -13.12 6.06
N ASN A 380 14.99 -12.17 5.99
CA ASN A 380 14.78 -10.82 6.50
C ASN A 380 14.30 -9.90 5.36
N SER A 381 13.05 -9.43 5.47
CA SER A 381 12.39 -8.60 4.45
C SER A 381 13.15 -7.32 4.10
N PHE A 382 13.76 -6.64 5.08
CA PHE A 382 14.57 -5.45 4.79
C PHE A 382 15.80 -5.77 3.94
N ILE A 383 16.47 -6.90 4.23
CA ILE A 383 17.65 -7.30 3.47
C ILE A 383 17.26 -7.71 2.04
N ALA A 384 16.12 -8.41 1.88
CA ALA A 384 15.59 -8.73 0.56
C ALA A 384 15.26 -7.45 -0.24
N LEU A 385 14.62 -6.46 0.40
CA LEU A 385 14.34 -5.17 -0.20
C LEU A 385 15.62 -4.43 -0.62
N LYS A 386 16.63 -4.36 0.25
CA LYS A 386 17.95 -3.77 -0.04
C LYS A 386 18.62 -4.46 -1.24
N GLU A 387 18.55 -5.79 -1.31
CA GLU A 387 19.08 -6.58 -2.44
C GLU A 387 18.32 -6.28 -3.74
N LEU A 388 16.98 -6.15 -3.71
CA LEU A 388 16.17 -5.79 -4.88
C LEU A 388 16.48 -4.38 -5.39
N PHE A 389 16.64 -3.41 -4.48
CA PHE A 389 17.11 -2.07 -4.83
C PHE A 389 18.47 -2.12 -5.55
N GLY A 390 19.41 -2.94 -5.04
CA GLY A 390 20.69 -3.17 -5.70
C GLY A 390 20.50 -3.76 -7.11
N SER A 391 19.71 -4.83 -7.24
CA SER A 391 19.48 -5.49 -8.53
C SER A 391 18.79 -4.60 -9.56
N MET A 392 17.81 -3.79 -9.15
CA MET A 392 17.11 -2.84 -10.03
C MET A 392 17.96 -1.61 -10.39
N ARG A 393 19.05 -1.34 -9.66
CA ARG A 393 19.91 -0.18 -9.89
C ARG A 393 21.18 -0.52 -10.67
N ASP A 394 21.83 -1.63 -10.32
CA ASP A 394 23.22 -1.91 -10.69
C ASP A 394 23.37 -3.05 -11.71
N ASP A 395 22.38 -3.93 -11.85
CA ASP A 395 22.47 -5.08 -12.77
C ASP A 395 22.01 -4.73 -14.20
N GLN A 396 21.95 -5.72 -15.10
CA GLN A 396 21.37 -5.66 -16.46
C GLN A 396 19.90 -5.15 -16.51
N HIS A 397 19.29 -4.97 -15.35
CA HIS A 397 17.90 -4.67 -15.09
C HIS A 397 17.75 -3.26 -14.49
N LYS A 398 18.51 -2.29 -15.04
CA LYS A 398 18.57 -0.91 -14.54
C LYS A 398 17.24 -0.15 -14.74
N ALA A 399 16.62 0.24 -13.63
CA ALA A 399 15.48 1.13 -13.58
C ALA A 399 15.92 2.60 -13.65
N ASP A 400 15.12 3.43 -14.32
CA ASP A 400 15.27 4.88 -14.25
C ASP A 400 14.67 5.47 -12.98
N VAL A 401 13.56 4.87 -12.54
CA VAL A 401 12.81 5.22 -11.34
C VAL A 401 12.31 3.93 -10.67
N ILE A 402 12.20 3.91 -9.35
CA ILE A 402 11.53 2.85 -8.59
C ILE A 402 10.20 3.37 -8.09
N PHE A 403 9.17 2.55 -8.11
CA PHE A 403 7.84 2.83 -7.58
C PHE A 403 7.53 1.79 -6.51
N ILE A 404 7.28 2.24 -5.28
CA ILE A 404 6.86 1.36 -4.17
C ILE A 404 5.38 1.60 -3.88
N THR A 405 4.58 0.55 -3.91
CA THR A 405 3.15 0.61 -3.63
C THR A 405 2.80 -0.12 -2.34
N GLY A 406 2.69 0.64 -1.25
CA GLY A 406 2.14 0.25 0.05
C GLY A 406 2.77 -0.93 0.76
N ASP A 407 2.30 -1.16 1.99
CA ASP A 407 2.77 -2.20 2.91
C ASP A 407 4.30 -2.22 2.99
N LEU A 408 4.84 -1.04 3.27
CA LEU A 408 6.24 -0.78 3.59
C LEU A 408 6.66 -1.49 4.86
N ILE A 409 5.80 -1.43 5.86
CA ILE A 409 5.96 -1.99 7.19
C ILE A 409 4.68 -2.74 7.54
N ASP A 410 4.70 -3.57 8.58
CA ASP A 410 3.44 -4.19 9.06
C ASP A 410 2.76 -3.43 10.17
N PHE A 411 3.56 -2.77 11.03
CA PHE A 411 3.08 -2.17 12.25
C PHE A 411 3.95 -0.97 12.61
N ASN A 412 3.32 0.07 13.12
CA ASN A 412 3.99 1.26 13.58
C ASN A 412 4.86 0.99 14.80
N HIS A 413 4.40 0.16 15.75
CA HIS A 413 5.19 -0.27 16.90
C HIS A 413 5.81 -1.65 16.66
N ASN A 414 7.15 -1.73 16.68
CA ASN A 414 7.83 -3.01 16.49
C ASN A 414 9.04 -3.18 17.42
N LEU A 415 9.44 -4.43 17.64
CA LEU A 415 10.49 -4.80 18.59
C LEU A 415 11.85 -4.23 18.14
N HIS A 416 12.47 -3.43 18.99
CA HIS A 416 13.85 -2.99 18.78
C HIS A 416 14.84 -4.16 19.02
N PRO A 417 15.64 -4.56 18.02
CA PRO A 417 16.53 -5.73 18.17
C PRO A 417 17.63 -5.59 19.22
N ARG A 418 17.90 -4.38 19.75
CA ARG A 418 18.86 -4.18 20.84
C ARG A 418 18.31 -4.51 22.22
N GLU A 419 17.00 -4.62 22.34
CA GLU A 419 16.33 -4.95 23.62
C GLU A 419 16.26 -6.46 23.85
N ILE A 420 16.67 -7.24 22.84
CA ILE A 420 16.90 -8.66 22.97
C ILE A 420 18.21 -8.89 23.73
N LYS A 421 18.14 -9.76 24.75
CA LYS A 421 19.28 -10.16 25.59
C LYS A 421 19.37 -11.67 25.61
N GLY A 422 20.60 -12.17 25.70
CA GLY A 422 20.89 -13.60 25.72
C GLY A 422 20.80 -14.23 24.33
N ASP A 423 21.30 -15.44 24.23
CA ASP A 423 21.39 -16.16 22.96
C ASP A 423 20.29 -17.20 22.82
N ALA A 424 19.50 -17.54 23.85
CA ALA A 424 18.48 -18.59 23.72
C ALA A 424 17.09 -18.01 23.36
N PRO A 425 16.26 -18.74 22.57
CA PRO A 425 14.89 -18.30 22.27
C PRO A 425 14.06 -17.96 23.52
N LYS A 426 14.27 -18.68 24.63
CA LYS A 426 13.61 -18.42 25.91
C LYS A 426 13.96 -17.04 26.51
N ASP A 427 15.16 -16.54 26.25
CA ASP A 427 15.64 -15.25 26.76
C ASP A 427 14.97 -14.12 25.99
N HIS A 428 14.70 -14.36 24.70
CA HIS A 428 14.00 -13.42 23.82
C HIS A 428 12.49 -13.44 24.08
N TRP A 429 11.93 -14.61 24.42
CA TRP A 429 10.49 -14.86 24.60
C TRP A 429 9.79 -13.89 25.54
N ALA A 430 10.46 -13.50 26.64
CA ALA A 430 9.94 -12.54 27.60
C ALA A 430 9.79 -11.14 26.99
N THR A 431 10.76 -10.69 26.20
CA THR A 431 10.72 -9.39 25.52
C THR A 431 9.65 -9.36 24.43
N TYR A 432 9.34 -10.50 23.79
CA TYR A 432 8.26 -10.61 22.82
C TYR A 432 6.83 -10.57 23.43
N ASN A 433 6.69 -10.55 24.76
CA ASN A 433 5.38 -10.51 25.41
C ASN A 433 4.75 -9.12 25.33
N LEU A 434 3.85 -8.93 24.37
CA LEU A 434 3.20 -7.65 24.10
C LEU A 434 2.34 -7.16 25.28
N ASN A 435 1.81 -8.04 26.13
CA ASN A 435 1.03 -7.64 27.32
C ASN A 435 1.87 -6.87 28.36
N THR A 436 3.20 -7.00 28.30
CA THR A 436 4.11 -6.22 29.14
C THR A 436 4.08 -4.74 28.75
N TYR A 437 3.88 -4.47 27.46
CA TYR A 437 4.02 -3.15 26.85
C TYR A 437 2.69 -2.53 26.44
N PHE A 438 1.65 -3.34 26.24
CA PHE A 438 0.34 -2.93 25.76
C PHE A 438 -0.78 -3.47 26.64
N GLU A 439 -1.75 -2.61 26.96
CA GLU A 439 -2.98 -2.93 27.69
C GLU A 439 -4.17 -2.44 26.85
N GLY A 440 -5.09 -3.35 26.49
CA GLY A 440 -6.23 -3.04 25.61
C GLY A 440 -5.83 -2.48 24.24
N GLY A 441 -4.67 -2.90 23.71
CA GLY A 441 -4.14 -2.42 22.43
C GLY A 441 -3.61 -0.98 22.47
N LYS A 442 -3.34 -0.43 23.67
CA LYS A 442 -2.68 0.87 23.88
C LYS A 442 -1.41 0.68 24.68
N LEU A 443 -0.42 1.54 24.49
CA LEU A 443 0.79 1.53 25.32
C LEU A 443 0.43 1.58 26.82
N ASN A 444 0.92 0.60 27.56
CA ASN A 444 0.70 0.46 28.99
C ASN A 444 1.33 1.66 29.72
N GLN A 445 0.58 2.32 30.60
CA GLN A 445 1.05 3.49 31.36
C GLN A 445 2.28 3.18 32.23
N ASN A 446 2.45 1.93 32.66
CA ASN A 446 3.65 1.48 33.38
C ASN A 446 4.83 1.23 32.43
N ALA A 447 4.57 0.82 31.18
CA ALA A 447 5.60 0.66 30.15
C ALA A 447 6.17 2.02 29.69
N GLN A 448 5.43 3.11 29.84
CA GLN A 448 5.93 4.49 29.65
C GLN A 448 7.07 4.86 30.62
N LYS A 449 7.40 4.04 31.62
CA LYS A 449 8.52 4.29 32.56
C LYS A 449 9.80 3.52 32.21
N GLN A 450 9.79 2.66 31.20
CA GLN A 450 10.95 1.84 30.76
C GLN A 450 11.41 2.22 29.35
N PRO A 451 12.64 1.85 28.93
CA PRO A 451 13.03 1.92 27.52
C PRO A 451 11.97 1.18 26.69
N ILE A 452 11.46 1.83 25.65
CA ILE A 452 10.38 1.28 24.85
C ILE A 452 10.98 0.13 24.04
N ALA A 453 10.71 -1.12 24.43
CA ALA A 453 11.11 -2.28 23.62
C ALA A 453 10.43 -2.29 22.24
N TYR A 454 9.30 -1.59 22.14
CA TYR A 454 8.48 -1.45 20.93
C TYR A 454 8.35 0.02 20.50
N PRO A 455 9.44 0.70 20.11
CA PRO A 455 9.36 2.08 19.66
C PRO A 455 8.49 2.17 18.40
N ARG A 456 7.81 3.30 18.24
CA ARG A 456 7.10 3.63 17.01
C ARG A 456 8.08 3.98 15.88
N SER A 457 7.75 3.60 14.66
CA SER A 457 8.38 4.00 13.39
C SER A 457 9.83 3.59 13.19
N LEU A 458 10.28 2.57 13.93
CA LEU A 458 11.59 1.97 13.75
C LEU A 458 11.78 1.41 12.32
N ASP A 459 10.72 0.78 11.80
CA ASP A 459 10.73 0.18 10.47
C ASP A 459 10.63 1.25 9.37
N ASP A 460 9.84 2.32 9.59
CA ASP A 460 9.81 3.49 8.70
C ASP A 460 11.19 4.12 8.56
N MET A 461 11.95 4.23 9.66
CA MET A 461 13.32 4.77 9.64
C MET A 461 14.27 3.91 8.81
N LEU A 462 14.14 2.57 8.85
CA LEU A 462 14.91 1.68 7.97
C LEU A 462 14.57 1.93 6.51
N VAL A 463 13.28 2.00 6.18
CA VAL A 463 12.81 2.28 4.81
C VAL A 463 13.34 3.65 4.35
N TYR A 464 13.15 4.69 5.15
CA TYR A 464 13.65 6.05 4.88
C TYR A 464 15.15 6.07 4.60
N SER A 465 15.93 5.33 5.39
CA SER A 465 17.39 5.24 5.21
C SER A 465 17.74 4.61 3.85
N LEU A 466 17.00 3.57 3.43
CA LEU A 466 17.16 2.94 2.12
C LEU A 466 16.75 3.89 0.97
N ILE A 467 15.63 4.61 1.12
CA ILE A 467 15.18 5.56 0.08
C ILE A 467 16.20 6.69 -0.07
N LYS A 468 16.68 7.27 1.03
CA LYS A 468 17.73 8.30 1.00
C LYS A 468 18.99 7.79 0.29
N ASP A 469 19.45 6.57 0.61
CA ASP A 469 20.58 5.95 -0.07
C ASP A 469 20.35 5.79 -1.59
N SER A 470 19.14 5.42 -2.00
CA SER A 470 18.76 5.33 -3.43
C SER A 470 18.99 6.65 -4.17
N TYR A 471 18.59 7.77 -3.57
CA TYR A 471 18.82 9.11 -4.14
C TYR A 471 20.29 9.51 -4.13
N THR A 472 21.08 9.12 -3.13
CA THR A 472 22.55 9.32 -3.18
C THR A 472 23.22 8.54 -4.32
N LYS A 473 22.50 7.61 -4.94
CA LYS A 473 22.93 6.83 -6.10
C LYS A 473 22.13 7.19 -7.36
N ASN A 474 21.46 8.35 -7.37
CA ASN A 474 20.70 8.88 -8.51
C ASN A 474 19.57 7.95 -9.00
N CYS A 475 18.93 7.23 -8.08
CA CYS A 475 17.77 6.40 -8.37
C CYS A 475 16.55 6.92 -7.60
N PRO A 476 15.68 7.72 -8.23
CA PRO A 476 14.51 8.32 -7.59
C PRO A 476 13.42 7.30 -7.31
N VAL A 477 12.62 7.56 -6.26
CA VAL A 477 11.59 6.64 -5.76
C VAL A 477 10.24 7.35 -5.66
N PHE A 478 9.21 6.77 -6.28
CA PHE A 478 7.82 7.13 -6.08
C PHE A 478 7.19 6.19 -5.05
N MET A 479 6.29 6.71 -4.21
CA MET A 479 5.68 5.95 -3.12
C MET A 479 4.20 6.28 -2.99
N VAL A 480 3.39 5.25 -2.73
CA VAL A 480 2.01 5.37 -2.25
C VAL A 480 1.81 4.38 -1.10
N THR A 481 0.81 4.63 -0.27
CA THR A 481 0.49 3.87 0.95
C THR A 481 -0.33 2.61 0.68
N GLY A 482 -0.20 1.64 1.59
CA GLY A 482 -1.05 0.47 1.78
C GLY A 482 -1.76 0.55 3.13
N ASN A 483 -2.43 -0.52 3.53
CA ASN A 483 -3.15 -0.54 4.81
C ASN A 483 -2.24 -0.78 6.01
N HIS A 484 -1.10 -1.46 5.84
CA HIS A 484 -0.25 -1.82 6.97
C HIS A 484 0.47 -0.60 7.58
N GLU A 485 0.68 0.49 6.83
CA GLU A 485 1.14 1.76 7.40
C GLU A 485 0.17 2.32 8.46
N ALA A 486 -1.11 1.91 8.45
CA ALA A 486 -2.09 2.31 9.46
C ALA A 486 -2.07 1.41 10.71
N TYR A 487 -1.45 0.24 10.64
CA TYR A 487 -1.50 -0.74 11.73
C TYR A 487 -0.61 -0.32 12.89
N ASP A 488 -1.19 -0.35 14.09
CA ASP A 488 -0.56 0.20 15.28
C ASP A 488 0.40 -0.79 15.95
N VAL A 489 -0.14 -1.93 16.40
CA VAL A 489 0.59 -2.91 17.19
C VAL A 489 0.70 -4.26 16.47
N PRO A 490 1.73 -5.06 16.77
CA PRO A 490 1.86 -6.37 16.16
C PRO A 490 0.75 -7.32 16.62
N TYR A 491 0.18 -8.06 15.69
CA TYR A 491 -0.71 -9.18 15.98
C TYR A 491 -0.21 -10.41 15.25
N GLY A 492 -0.01 -11.49 16.01
CA GLY A 492 0.63 -12.70 15.51
C GLY A 492 -0.34 -13.61 14.78
N VAL A 493 -0.20 -14.91 15.05
CA VAL A 493 -1.05 -15.98 14.51
C VAL A 493 -2.41 -16.09 15.20
N SER A 494 -2.89 -15.04 15.86
CA SER A 494 -4.18 -15.04 16.55
C SER A 494 -5.33 -15.31 15.56
N PRO A 495 -6.31 -16.18 15.86
CA PRO A 495 -7.40 -16.48 14.92
C PRO A 495 -8.10 -15.22 14.41
N ARG A 496 -8.44 -15.16 13.12
CA ARG A 496 -9.21 -14.04 12.55
C ARG A 496 -10.53 -13.89 13.32
N LEU A 497 -10.83 -12.67 13.75
CA LEU A 497 -12.07 -12.34 14.45
C LEU A 497 -13.26 -12.60 13.51
N ASN A 498 -14.23 -13.40 13.96
CA ASN A 498 -15.52 -13.49 13.28
C ASN A 498 -16.51 -12.48 13.88
N TYR A 499 -17.65 -12.27 13.21
CA TYR A 499 -18.76 -11.42 13.65
C TYR A 499 -19.10 -11.51 15.15
N ALA A 500 -19.06 -12.70 15.76
CA ALA A 500 -19.35 -12.89 17.18
C ALA A 500 -18.22 -12.38 18.10
N THR A 501 -16.99 -12.38 17.61
CA THR A 501 -15.78 -11.93 18.32
C THR A 501 -15.69 -10.40 18.33
N THR A 502 -16.11 -9.75 17.24
CA THR A 502 -16.25 -8.30 17.13
C THR A 502 -17.37 -7.76 18.03
N MET A 503 -18.43 -8.55 18.26
CA MET A 503 -19.60 -8.16 19.06
C MET A 503 -19.45 -8.45 20.57
N ALA A 504 -18.72 -9.50 20.96
CA ALA A 504 -18.58 -9.93 22.37
C ALA A 504 -17.23 -9.52 23.03
N GLY A 505 -16.26 -9.04 22.25
CA GLY A 505 -14.89 -8.86 22.73
C GLY A 505 -14.11 -10.18 22.83
N PRO A 506 -12.76 -10.12 22.87
CA PRO A 506 -11.90 -11.28 22.70
C PRO A 506 -12.00 -12.32 23.83
N ASP A 507 -12.19 -11.88 25.08
CA ASP A 507 -12.24 -12.78 26.24
C ASP A 507 -13.55 -13.56 26.32
N GLU A 508 -14.68 -12.91 26.03
CA GLU A 508 -15.99 -13.55 26.04
C GLU A 508 -16.14 -14.53 24.87
N ALA A 509 -15.61 -14.19 23.70
CA ALA A 509 -15.57 -15.08 22.56
C ALA A 509 -14.64 -16.29 22.76
N LEU A 510 -13.51 -16.12 23.46
CA LEU A 510 -12.64 -17.23 23.85
C LEU A 510 -13.34 -18.18 24.84
N ALA A 511 -14.12 -17.64 25.79
CA ALA A 511 -14.91 -18.44 26.71
C ALA A 511 -16.01 -19.24 25.99
N ILE A 512 -16.71 -18.62 25.04
CA ILE A 512 -17.72 -19.29 24.19
C ILE A 512 -17.07 -20.39 23.35
N SER A 513 -15.91 -20.14 22.74
CA SER A 513 -15.15 -21.14 21.97
C SER A 513 -14.74 -22.34 22.84
N LYS A 514 -14.22 -22.12 24.05
CA LYS A 514 -13.84 -23.20 24.98
C LYS A 514 -15.02 -24.10 25.34
N LYS A 515 -16.20 -23.53 25.59
CA LYS A 515 -17.44 -24.30 25.86
C LYS A 515 -17.84 -25.16 24.66
N LYS A 516 -17.85 -24.58 23.46
CA LYS A 516 -18.16 -25.28 22.20
C LYS A 516 -17.21 -26.44 21.92
N ARG A 517 -15.89 -26.23 22.07
CA ARG A 517 -14.86 -27.27 21.89
C ARG A 517 -15.03 -28.45 22.83
N ARG A 518 -15.36 -28.17 24.10
CA ARG A 518 -15.65 -29.21 25.09
C ARG A 518 -16.83 -30.07 24.65
N ARG A 519 -17.90 -29.45 24.16
CA ARG A 519 -19.09 -30.14 23.63
C ARG A 519 -18.76 -31.00 22.40
N GLU A 520 -18.09 -30.44 21.41
CA GLU A 520 -17.77 -31.16 20.16
C GLU A 520 -16.84 -32.35 20.39
N ARG A 521 -15.85 -32.23 21.27
CA ARG A 521 -14.98 -33.35 21.65
C ARG A 521 -15.78 -34.47 22.31
N ILE A 522 -16.62 -34.13 23.28
CA ILE A 522 -17.47 -35.08 24.00
C ILE A 522 -18.43 -35.79 23.02
N GLU A 523 -19.01 -35.05 22.08
CA GLU A 523 -19.93 -35.63 21.09
C GLU A 523 -19.22 -36.55 20.10
N LYS A 524 -18.01 -36.18 19.65
CA LYS A 524 -17.18 -37.00 18.76
C LYS A 524 -16.76 -38.32 19.43
N GLU A 525 -16.33 -38.26 20.68
CA GLU A 525 -15.98 -39.46 21.46
C GLU A 525 -17.22 -40.31 21.76
N ALA A 526 -18.35 -39.70 22.12
CA ALA A 526 -19.60 -40.40 22.35
C ALA A 526 -20.09 -41.12 21.08
N THR A 527 -20.01 -40.45 19.92
CA THR A 527 -20.35 -41.05 18.62
C THR A 527 -19.42 -42.22 18.27
N ALA A 528 -18.13 -42.12 18.58
CA ALA A 528 -17.18 -43.21 18.37
C ALA A 528 -17.43 -44.41 19.31
N LEU A 529 -17.95 -44.17 20.51
CA LEU A 529 -18.40 -45.21 21.45
C LEU A 529 -19.70 -45.86 20.99
N ASP A 530 -20.67 -45.06 20.51
CA ASP A 530 -21.91 -45.54 19.90
C ASP A 530 -21.63 -46.44 18.69
N ALA A 531 -20.70 -46.05 17.81
CA ALA A 531 -20.27 -46.85 16.66
C ALA A 531 -19.61 -48.19 17.05
N LYS A 532 -19.14 -48.32 18.30
CA LYS A 532 -18.56 -49.54 18.88
C LYS A 532 -19.57 -50.32 19.74
N GLY A 533 -20.86 -49.95 19.74
CA GLY A 533 -21.93 -50.58 20.52
C GLY A 533 -21.92 -50.26 22.02
N LYS A 534 -21.12 -49.27 22.45
CA LYS A 534 -20.96 -48.85 23.86
C LYS A 534 -21.88 -47.68 24.21
N HIS A 535 -23.18 -47.88 24.03
CA HIS A 535 -24.18 -46.81 24.14
C HIS A 535 -24.31 -46.20 25.54
N GLU A 536 -24.16 -47.01 26.61
CA GLU A 536 -24.23 -46.50 27.99
C GLU A 536 -23.01 -45.62 28.34
N GLU A 537 -21.82 -45.96 27.84
CA GLU A 537 -20.61 -45.15 28.00
C GLU A 537 -20.73 -43.83 27.21
N ALA A 538 -21.32 -43.88 26.01
CA ALA A 538 -21.59 -42.69 25.20
C ALA A 538 -22.58 -41.74 25.90
N ALA A 539 -23.66 -42.29 26.48
CA ALA A 539 -24.65 -41.51 27.23
C ALA A 539 -24.05 -40.89 28.50
N ALA A 540 -23.25 -41.64 29.25
CA ALA A 540 -22.53 -41.14 30.43
C ALA A 540 -21.56 -40.01 30.06
N LEU A 541 -20.87 -40.12 28.92
CA LEU A 541 -19.95 -39.11 28.43
C LEU A 541 -20.69 -37.80 28.08
N ARG A 542 -21.82 -37.87 27.37
CA ARG A 542 -22.67 -36.70 27.07
C ARG A 542 -23.21 -36.04 28.35
N ALA A 543 -23.51 -36.82 29.39
CA ALA A 543 -24.00 -36.31 30.67
C ALA A 543 -22.97 -35.48 31.46
N THR A 544 -21.67 -35.54 31.10
CA THR A 544 -20.60 -34.72 31.71
C THR A 544 -20.62 -33.25 31.29
N LEU A 545 -21.46 -32.88 30.30
CA LEU A 545 -21.67 -31.49 29.90
C LEU A 545 -22.59 -30.76 30.90
N PRO A 546 -22.25 -29.53 31.33
CA PRO A 546 -23.15 -28.67 32.10
C PRO A 546 -24.47 -28.46 31.37
N GLU A 547 -25.58 -28.38 32.11
CA GLU A 547 -26.94 -28.28 31.53
C GLU A 547 -27.11 -27.06 30.60
N SER A 548 -26.47 -25.94 30.93
CA SER A 548 -26.43 -24.72 30.10
C SER A 548 -25.67 -24.86 28.77
N GLU A 549 -24.91 -25.94 28.57
CA GLU A 549 -24.13 -26.22 27.37
C GLU A 549 -24.77 -27.31 26.48
N ARG A 550 -25.80 -28.00 26.99
CA ARG A 550 -26.54 -29.06 26.26
C ARG A 550 -27.51 -28.50 25.22
N ASP A 551 -27.98 -27.26 25.41
CA ASP A 551 -28.96 -26.61 24.55
C ASP A 551 -28.27 -25.65 23.57
N ALA A 552 -28.43 -25.87 22.26
CA ALA A 552 -27.72 -25.09 21.22
C ALA A 552 -28.27 -23.67 20.99
N ARG A 553 -29.33 -23.27 21.71
CA ARG A 553 -30.07 -22.00 21.48
C ARG A 553 -29.61 -20.82 22.33
N THR A 554 -28.74 -21.02 23.31
CA THR A 554 -28.34 -20.00 24.29
C THR A 554 -27.15 -19.13 23.87
N ASP A 555 -26.59 -19.34 22.68
CA ASP A 555 -25.37 -18.64 22.19
C ASP A 555 -25.65 -17.24 21.56
N ALA A 556 -26.86 -16.69 21.69
CA ALA A 556 -27.24 -15.41 21.09
C ALA A 556 -26.93 -14.21 22.02
N VAL A 557 -25.87 -13.47 21.71
CA VAL A 557 -25.51 -12.23 22.42
C VAL A 557 -26.49 -11.10 22.05
N THR A 558 -27.13 -10.49 23.05
CA THR A 558 -27.90 -9.24 22.90
C THR A 558 -27.04 -8.07 23.42
N PRO A 559 -26.83 -6.97 22.67
CA PRO A 559 -25.87 -5.94 23.06
C PRO A 559 -26.40 -5.04 24.20
N PRO A 560 -25.57 -4.65 25.18
CA PRO A 560 -25.87 -3.53 26.08
C PRO A 560 -25.23 -2.23 25.58
N GLY A 561 -26.07 -1.21 25.36
CA GLY A 561 -25.69 0.22 25.38
C GLY A 561 -24.74 0.73 24.29
N MET A 562 -25.27 1.16 23.14
CA MET A 562 -24.56 2.07 22.23
C MET A 562 -25.44 3.27 21.88
N GLN A 563 -24.96 4.46 22.27
CA GLN A 563 -25.55 5.75 21.94
C GLN A 563 -25.26 6.14 20.49
N SER A 564 -26.20 6.94 19.97
CA SER A 564 -26.43 7.34 18.58
C SER A 564 -25.25 7.99 17.85
N GLY A 565 -24.94 7.45 16.67
CA GLY A 565 -24.21 8.10 15.59
C GLY A 565 -24.07 7.13 14.41
N ALA A 566 -24.31 7.60 13.18
CA ALA A 566 -24.23 7.01 11.82
C ALA A 566 -24.19 5.48 11.57
N GLY A 567 -23.60 4.65 12.44
CA GLY A 567 -23.63 3.19 12.37
C GLY A 567 -24.96 2.55 12.75
N ALA A 568 -25.86 3.24 13.47
CA ALA A 568 -27.12 2.63 13.94
C ALA A 568 -28.06 2.16 12.82
N ASN A 569 -28.09 2.86 11.68
CA ASN A 569 -28.97 2.54 10.55
C ASN A 569 -28.45 1.34 9.75
N PHE A 570 -27.12 1.18 9.63
CA PHE A 570 -26.49 0.03 8.99
C PHE A 570 -26.79 -1.30 9.71
N TRP A 571 -26.85 -1.28 11.04
CA TRP A 571 -27.11 -2.48 11.85
C TRP A 571 -28.61 -2.84 11.96
N GLY A 572 -29.51 -1.86 11.83
CA GLY A 572 -30.96 -2.08 11.80
C GLY A 572 -31.42 -2.86 10.56
N ASP A 573 -30.83 -2.54 9.41
CA ASP A 573 -31.13 -3.18 8.13
C ASP A 573 -30.53 -4.61 8.00
N LEU A 574 -29.45 -4.90 8.74
CA LEU A 574 -28.85 -6.25 8.78
C LEU A 574 -29.66 -7.24 9.64
N ALA A 575 -30.41 -6.74 10.63
CA ALA A 575 -31.25 -7.57 11.49
C ALA A 575 -32.52 -8.08 10.77
N SER A 576 -33.04 -7.32 9.81
CA SER A 576 -34.20 -7.69 8.99
C SER A 576 -33.86 -8.66 7.84
N ALA A 577 -32.59 -8.73 7.41
CA ALA A 577 -32.12 -9.65 6.36
C ALA A 577 -31.96 -11.12 6.81
N LYS A 578 -32.17 -11.45 8.09
CA LYS A 578 -31.94 -12.79 8.68
C LYS A 578 -32.97 -13.87 8.33
N SER A 579 -34.03 -13.56 7.58
CA SER A 579 -35.17 -14.47 7.40
C SER A 579 -35.09 -15.44 6.21
N GLY A 580 -34.06 -15.36 5.35
CA GLY A 580 -34.10 -16.03 4.03
C GLY A 580 -33.06 -17.10 3.70
N VAL A 581 -31.99 -17.29 4.48
CA VAL A 581 -30.85 -18.15 4.06
C VAL A 581 -30.73 -19.41 4.92
N SER A 582 -30.88 -20.57 4.28
CA SER A 582 -30.71 -21.89 4.91
C SER A 582 -29.29 -22.07 5.50
N PRO A 583 -29.14 -22.63 6.72
CA PRO A 583 -27.86 -22.86 7.38
C PRO A 583 -26.84 -23.70 6.58
N ASP A 584 -27.31 -24.53 5.64
CA ASP A 584 -26.52 -25.58 4.99
C ASP A 584 -25.73 -25.11 3.74
N LYS A 585 -25.82 -23.82 3.37
CA LYS A 585 -25.13 -23.22 2.21
C LYS A 585 -23.99 -22.26 2.59
N ARG A 586 -23.24 -22.51 3.66
CA ARG A 586 -22.00 -21.75 3.99
C ARG A 586 -20.78 -22.47 3.39
N PRO A 587 -20.07 -21.91 2.38
CA PRO A 587 -18.95 -22.59 1.74
C PRO A 587 -17.68 -22.71 2.60
N ASP A 588 -17.58 -21.98 3.71
CA ASP A 588 -16.49 -22.10 4.65
C ASP A 588 -16.95 -21.84 6.08
N ALA A 589 -16.97 -22.90 6.87
CA ALA A 589 -16.70 -22.73 8.28
C ALA A 589 -15.28 -22.14 8.40
N TYR A 590 -15.14 -20.81 8.40
CA TYR A 590 -13.99 -20.12 8.97
C TYR A 590 -13.80 -20.71 10.36
N ALA A 591 -12.85 -21.63 10.47
CA ALA A 591 -12.67 -22.40 11.68
C ALA A 591 -12.24 -21.40 12.76
N LYS A 592 -13.10 -21.20 13.76
CA LYS A 592 -12.89 -20.34 14.94
C LYS A 592 -11.66 -20.74 15.78
N ASP A 593 -10.84 -21.67 15.27
CA ASP A 593 -9.78 -22.43 15.92
C ASP A 593 -8.47 -22.48 15.10
N LYS A 594 -8.38 -21.82 13.93
CA LYS A 594 -7.18 -21.81 13.09
C LYS A 594 -6.35 -20.52 13.30
N ALA A 595 -5.02 -20.65 13.19
CA ALA A 595 -4.07 -19.55 13.29
C ALA A 595 -4.32 -18.50 12.18
N ASN A 596 -4.09 -17.20 12.42
CA ASN A 596 -4.07 -16.24 11.30
C ASN A 596 -2.82 -16.49 10.45
N GLU A 597 -3.05 -16.78 9.19
CA GLU A 597 -2.04 -17.18 8.24
C GLU A 597 -1.35 -16.00 7.56
N GLY A 598 -2.05 -14.88 7.33
CA GLY A 598 -1.59 -13.81 6.43
C GLY A 598 -0.20 -13.28 6.77
N ILE A 599 -0.10 -12.43 7.79
CA ILE A 599 1.16 -11.72 8.12
C ILE A 599 2.33 -12.68 8.38
N ALA A 600 2.11 -13.79 9.10
CA ALA A 600 3.20 -14.71 9.40
C ALA A 600 3.67 -15.48 8.16
N ALA A 601 2.75 -15.86 7.27
CA ALA A 601 3.11 -16.55 6.03
C ALA A 601 3.78 -15.59 5.06
N ASP A 602 3.35 -14.33 5.00
CA ASP A 602 4.01 -13.27 4.26
C ASP A 602 5.49 -13.30 4.66
N HIS A 603 5.80 -13.12 5.94
CA HIS A 603 7.17 -13.20 6.51
C HIS A 603 7.93 -14.52 6.34
N ASN A 604 7.36 -15.50 5.64
CA ASN A 604 7.94 -16.82 5.43
C ASN A 604 8.27 -17.50 6.75
N LEU A 605 7.48 -17.27 7.80
CA LEU A 605 7.65 -17.90 9.11
C LEU A 605 6.83 -19.17 9.18
N THR A 606 7.39 -20.26 9.70
CA THR A 606 6.54 -21.37 10.19
C THR A 606 5.64 -20.85 11.32
N ILE A 607 4.50 -21.47 11.61
CA ILE A 607 3.65 -21.17 12.77
C ILE A 607 4.48 -21.23 14.07
N TYR A 608 5.43 -22.15 14.18
CA TYR A 608 6.36 -22.22 15.30
C TYR A 608 7.24 -20.95 15.40
N GLU A 609 7.88 -20.53 14.31
CA GLU A 609 8.70 -19.32 14.29
C GLU A 609 7.88 -18.05 14.46
N ALA A 610 6.66 -18.03 13.93
CA ALA A 610 5.71 -16.95 14.18
C ALA A 610 5.37 -16.92 15.66
N CYS A 611 5.07 -18.06 16.30
CA CYS A 611 4.89 -18.09 17.74
C CYS A 611 6.09 -17.46 18.44
N LEU A 612 7.33 -17.88 18.12
CA LEU A 612 8.59 -17.28 18.58
C LEU A 612 8.65 -15.75 18.40
N ALA A 613 8.34 -15.24 17.20
CA ALA A 613 8.39 -13.82 16.86
C ALA A 613 7.28 -12.96 17.48
N TYR A 614 6.23 -13.57 18.02
CA TYR A 614 5.09 -12.86 18.65
C TYR A 614 4.92 -13.19 20.13
N GLY A 615 5.80 -14.01 20.70
CA GLY A 615 5.90 -14.25 22.13
C GLY A 615 4.71 -14.98 22.75
N PRO A 616 4.56 -14.91 24.09
CA PRO A 616 3.38 -15.40 24.82
C PRO A 616 2.03 -14.84 24.34
N THR A 617 2.07 -13.77 23.55
CA THR A 617 0.91 -13.09 22.97
C THR A 617 0.58 -13.54 21.55
N ALA A 618 1.34 -14.48 20.96
CA ALA A 618 1.17 -14.90 19.57
C ALA A 618 -0.25 -15.34 19.20
N GLY A 619 -0.96 -16.00 20.12
CA GLY A 619 -2.35 -16.45 19.92
C GLY A 619 -3.42 -15.46 20.39
N LYS A 620 -3.05 -14.26 20.84
CA LYS A 620 -3.99 -13.28 21.41
C LYS A 620 -4.34 -12.19 20.41
N VAL A 621 -5.61 -11.86 20.35
CA VAL A 621 -6.06 -10.62 19.70
C VAL A 621 -5.86 -9.49 20.70
N LEU A 622 -4.88 -8.63 20.45
CA LEU A 622 -4.62 -7.47 21.31
C LEU A 622 -5.61 -6.33 21.08
N ARG A 623 -6.16 -6.23 19.86
CA ARG A 623 -7.12 -5.20 19.47
C ARG A 623 -8.04 -5.72 18.37
N SER A 624 -9.33 -5.41 18.47
CA SER A 624 -10.31 -5.83 17.45
C SER A 624 -10.21 -5.06 16.14
N TRP A 625 -9.66 -3.85 16.19
CA TRP A 625 -9.46 -2.97 15.04
C TRP A 625 -8.09 -2.29 15.12
N ASN A 626 -7.13 -2.73 14.29
CA ASN A 626 -5.74 -2.26 14.34
C ASN A 626 -5.42 -1.14 13.34
N PHE A 627 -6.29 -0.89 12.36
CA PHE A 627 -6.16 0.21 11.41
C PHE A 627 -6.44 1.55 12.11
N ILE A 628 -5.42 2.40 12.20
CA ILE A 628 -5.50 3.75 12.77
C ILE A 628 -5.05 4.75 11.72
N PRO A 629 -5.95 5.56 11.16
CA PRO A 629 -5.61 6.58 10.15
C PRO A 629 -4.51 7.56 10.59
N ALA A 630 -4.46 7.89 11.89
CA ALA A 630 -3.43 8.75 12.46
C ALA A 630 -2.00 8.20 12.29
N ASN A 631 -1.86 6.89 12.06
CA ASN A 631 -0.55 6.26 11.94
C ASN A 631 0.17 6.56 10.63
N PHE A 632 -0.56 7.04 9.61
CA PHE A 632 0.02 7.50 8.36
C PHE A 632 0.83 8.81 8.51
N ASP A 633 0.79 9.50 9.66
CA ASP A 633 1.50 10.76 9.88
C ASP A 633 3.00 10.65 9.53
N TRP A 634 3.67 9.58 9.90
CA TRP A 634 5.07 9.32 9.56
C TRP A 634 5.32 9.28 8.07
N PHE A 635 4.49 8.54 7.35
CA PHE A 635 4.62 8.41 5.91
C PHE A 635 4.49 9.79 5.25
N PHE A 636 3.42 10.51 5.60
CA PHE A 636 3.09 11.75 4.91
C PHE A 636 3.97 12.94 5.33
N MET A 637 4.68 12.83 6.45
CA MET A 637 5.64 13.84 6.91
C MET A 637 7.03 13.67 6.33
N LEU A 638 7.52 12.44 6.18
CA LEU A 638 8.90 12.18 5.76
C LEU A 638 9.05 11.83 4.28
N PHE A 639 8.09 11.10 3.71
CA PHE A 639 8.18 10.68 2.31
C PHE A 639 7.50 11.69 1.39
N THR A 640 6.22 11.96 1.57
CA THR A 640 5.49 12.90 0.71
C THR A 640 4.20 13.37 1.36
N PRO A 641 3.80 14.65 1.23
CA PRO A 641 2.49 15.07 1.72
C PRO A 641 1.32 14.67 0.80
N LEU A 642 1.61 14.22 -0.43
CA LEU A 642 0.62 13.90 -1.45
C LEU A 642 0.08 12.48 -1.26
N ALA A 643 -1.25 12.32 -1.29
CA ALA A 643 -1.89 11.00 -1.24
C ALA A 643 -1.98 10.38 -2.64
N ASP A 644 -2.54 11.13 -3.58
CA ASP A 644 -2.64 10.76 -4.99
C ASP A 644 -1.93 11.80 -5.85
N PHE A 645 -1.38 11.40 -6.99
CA PHE A 645 -0.68 12.33 -7.88
C PHE A 645 -0.66 11.84 -9.33
N GLN A 646 -0.51 12.79 -10.26
CA GLN A 646 -0.06 12.51 -11.63
C GLN A 646 1.22 13.28 -11.98
N VAL A 647 2.15 12.59 -12.63
CA VAL A 647 3.41 13.16 -13.13
C VAL A 647 3.57 12.81 -14.60
N SER A 648 3.46 13.81 -15.46
CA SER A 648 3.80 13.67 -16.88
C SER A 648 5.32 13.65 -17.06
N TYR A 649 5.82 12.74 -17.88
CA TYR A 649 7.23 12.64 -18.24
C TYR A 649 7.38 12.75 -19.77
N GLY A 650 7.93 13.87 -20.22
CA GLY A 650 8.13 14.15 -21.64
C GLY A 650 6.84 14.07 -22.45
N ALA A 651 6.97 13.58 -23.68
CA ALA A 651 5.85 13.45 -24.62
C ALA A 651 5.19 12.07 -24.60
N LYS A 652 5.71 11.09 -23.85
CA LYS A 652 5.35 9.68 -24.03
C LYS A 652 4.69 9.01 -22.83
N GLN A 653 4.89 9.50 -21.60
CA GLN A 653 4.42 8.81 -20.40
C GLN A 653 3.77 9.74 -19.39
N CYS A 654 2.79 9.22 -18.65
CA CYS A 654 2.22 9.81 -17.44
C CYS A 654 2.14 8.74 -16.36
N LEU A 655 2.72 9.03 -15.19
CA LEU A 655 2.73 8.16 -14.02
C LEU A 655 1.66 8.64 -13.05
N ILE A 656 0.81 7.73 -12.59
CA ILE A 656 -0.32 8.07 -11.71
C ILE A 656 -0.25 7.18 -10.47
N GLY A 657 -0.12 7.76 -9.28
CA GLY A 657 -0.13 7.04 -8.01
C GLY A 657 -1.44 7.25 -7.27
N LEU A 658 -2.02 6.17 -6.75
CA LEU A 658 -3.21 6.20 -5.90
C LEU A 658 -2.94 5.58 -4.53
N ASP A 659 -3.37 6.30 -3.50
CA ASP A 659 -3.35 5.87 -2.11
C ASP A 659 -4.54 4.95 -1.76
N TRP A 660 -4.34 4.15 -0.72
CA TRP A 660 -5.31 3.23 -0.10
C TRP A 660 -6.53 3.91 0.53
N GLY A 661 -6.38 5.12 1.06
CA GLY A 661 -7.42 5.83 1.81
C GLY A 661 -7.37 5.63 3.34
N GLU A 662 -8.39 6.10 4.06
CA GLU A 662 -8.42 6.23 5.53
C GLU A 662 -9.18 5.09 6.22
N SER A 663 -9.56 4.04 5.51
CA SER A 663 -10.12 2.84 6.14
C SER A 663 -9.93 1.59 5.29
N GLU A 664 -10.25 0.46 5.90
CA GLU A 664 -10.30 -0.85 5.26
C GLU A 664 -11.57 -1.60 5.69
N ILE A 665 -11.95 -2.61 4.90
CA ILE A 665 -12.91 -3.63 5.32
C ILE A 665 -12.17 -4.95 5.52
N MET A 666 -12.10 -5.41 6.77
CA MET A 666 -11.42 -6.65 7.17
C MET A 666 -12.32 -7.90 7.16
N VAL A 667 -13.64 -7.72 7.12
CA VAL A 667 -14.61 -8.79 7.36
C VAL A 667 -15.53 -8.95 6.16
N ASN A 668 -15.59 -10.17 5.61
CA ASN A 668 -16.67 -10.61 4.72
C ASN A 668 -18.00 -10.61 5.50
N LEU A 669 -18.71 -9.49 5.49
CA LEU A 669 -20.07 -9.40 5.98
C LEU A 669 -21.00 -9.95 4.89
N PRO A 670 -21.82 -10.98 5.15
CA PRO A 670 -22.84 -11.41 4.21
C PRO A 670 -23.74 -10.23 3.86
N GLY A 671 -23.85 -9.89 2.57
CA GLY A 671 -24.67 -8.77 2.09
C GLY A 671 -23.96 -7.42 2.01
N VAL A 672 -22.67 -7.33 2.34
CA VAL A 672 -21.84 -6.13 2.08
C VAL A 672 -20.92 -6.47 0.91
N GLY A 673 -21.49 -6.34 -0.29
CA GLY A 673 -20.96 -6.89 -1.55
C GLY A 673 -21.78 -8.12 -1.96
N GLU A 674 -22.58 -7.99 -3.02
CA GLU A 674 -23.42 -9.08 -3.57
C GLU A 674 -22.60 -10.15 -4.33
N GLY A 675 -21.45 -10.55 -3.78
CA GLY A 675 -20.65 -11.67 -4.24
C GLY A 675 -20.68 -12.80 -3.20
N ASN A 676 -21.00 -14.02 -3.64
CA ASN A 676 -20.93 -15.21 -2.78
C ASN A 676 -19.57 -15.28 -2.07
N SER A 677 -19.60 -15.40 -0.74
CA SER A 677 -18.60 -16.00 0.15
C SER A 677 -17.28 -16.42 -0.52
N VAL A 678 -16.41 -15.46 -0.85
CA VAL A 678 -15.04 -15.77 -1.30
C VAL A 678 -14.23 -16.02 -0.03
N GLY A 679 -13.68 -17.22 0.13
CA GLY A 679 -12.89 -17.58 1.31
C GLY A 679 -11.57 -16.80 1.34
N GLY A 680 -11.18 -16.23 2.48
CA GLY A 680 -9.84 -15.65 2.68
C GLY A 680 -9.59 -14.24 2.12
N VAL A 681 -10.63 -13.47 1.76
CA VAL A 681 -10.49 -12.13 1.15
C VAL A 681 -9.57 -11.23 1.97
N LEU A 682 -8.57 -10.68 1.28
CA LEU A 682 -7.65 -9.65 1.76
C LEU A 682 -8.43 -8.40 2.17
N PRO A 683 -7.88 -7.55 3.06
CA PRO A 683 -8.48 -6.26 3.38
C PRO A 683 -8.87 -5.49 2.11
N LEU A 684 -10.07 -4.90 2.09
CA LEU A 684 -10.53 -4.10 0.95
C LEU A 684 -10.29 -2.61 1.23
N ALA A 685 -9.66 -1.92 0.28
CA ALA A 685 -9.60 -0.47 0.22
C ALA A 685 -11.00 0.07 -0.08
N ASN A 686 -11.76 0.39 0.96
CA ASN A 686 -13.18 0.75 0.85
C ASN A 686 -13.43 2.24 0.70
N GLN A 687 -12.37 3.05 0.68
CA GLN A 687 -12.39 4.48 0.36
C GLN A 687 -11.66 4.79 -0.95
N SER A 688 -11.19 3.75 -1.64
CA SER A 688 -10.67 3.82 -3.00
C SER A 688 -11.57 2.97 -3.91
N LEU A 689 -11.83 3.34 -5.15
CA LEU A 689 -11.46 4.57 -5.84
C LEU A 689 -12.51 5.66 -5.57
N ASN A 690 -12.21 6.72 -4.78
CA ASN A 690 -13.21 7.76 -4.45
C ASN A 690 -13.40 8.81 -5.57
N GLU A 691 -14.34 9.75 -5.38
CA GLU A 691 -14.64 10.81 -6.35
C GLU A 691 -13.43 11.71 -6.69
N THR A 692 -12.59 12.02 -5.70
CA THR A 692 -11.39 12.84 -5.89
C THR A 692 -10.35 12.10 -6.74
N GLN A 693 -10.12 10.82 -6.47
CA GLN A 693 -9.24 9.96 -7.27
C GLN A 693 -9.79 9.78 -8.70
N CYS A 694 -11.10 9.60 -8.87
CA CYS A 694 -11.76 9.57 -10.17
C CYS A 694 -11.58 10.89 -10.95
N ALA A 695 -11.67 12.03 -10.28
CA ALA A 695 -11.48 13.34 -10.90
C ALA A 695 -10.02 13.55 -11.35
N LEU A 696 -9.05 13.19 -10.51
CA LEU A 696 -7.62 13.20 -10.85
C LEU A 696 -7.34 12.32 -12.06
N LEU A 697 -7.81 11.07 -12.05
CA LEU A 697 -7.65 10.14 -13.16
C LEU A 697 -8.27 10.69 -14.44
N ARG A 698 -9.53 11.15 -14.40
CA ARG A 698 -10.22 11.67 -15.59
C ARG A 698 -9.41 12.77 -16.28
N ASP A 699 -8.86 13.70 -15.50
CA ASP A 699 -8.05 14.78 -16.05
C ASP A 699 -6.70 14.30 -16.59
N ALA A 700 -6.01 13.42 -15.86
CA ALA A 700 -4.77 12.80 -16.31
C ALA A 700 -4.94 12.05 -17.64
N LEU A 701 -6.00 11.25 -17.75
CA LEU A 701 -6.33 10.48 -18.96
C LEU A 701 -6.64 11.40 -20.15
N ALA A 702 -7.42 12.47 -19.92
CA ALA A 702 -7.78 13.41 -20.96
C ALA A 702 -6.57 14.21 -21.47
N THR A 703 -5.71 14.65 -20.55
CA THR A 703 -4.48 15.38 -20.86
C THR A 703 -3.49 14.50 -21.61
N SER A 704 -3.27 13.26 -21.14
CA SER A 704 -2.41 12.29 -21.81
C SER A 704 -2.92 11.92 -23.20
N LYS A 705 -4.24 11.74 -23.38
CA LYS A 705 -4.84 11.49 -24.70
C LYS A 705 -4.55 12.63 -25.68
N LYS A 706 -4.68 13.89 -25.24
CA LYS A 706 -4.36 15.06 -26.05
C LYS A 706 -2.88 15.13 -26.41
N ALA A 707 -2.00 14.72 -25.50
CA ALA A 707 -0.55 14.74 -25.67
C ALA A 707 0.01 13.49 -26.38
N GLY A 708 -0.78 12.43 -26.56
CA GLY A 708 -0.31 11.14 -27.08
C GLY A 708 0.54 10.34 -26.09
N ARG A 709 0.34 10.53 -24.77
CA ARG A 709 1.07 9.84 -23.70
C ARG A 709 0.37 8.54 -23.28
N LYS A 710 1.17 7.55 -22.88
CA LYS A 710 0.72 6.34 -22.20
C LYS A 710 0.59 6.58 -20.70
N ASN A 711 -0.51 6.12 -20.11
CA ASN A 711 -0.80 6.23 -18.68
C ASN A 711 -0.44 4.92 -17.96
N VAL A 712 0.37 5.02 -16.91
CA VAL A 712 0.76 3.93 -16.02
C VAL A 712 0.18 4.23 -14.63
N LEU A 713 -0.75 3.41 -14.18
CA LEU A 713 -1.44 3.55 -12.90
C LEU A 713 -0.83 2.64 -11.84
N PHE A 714 -0.49 3.21 -10.69
CA PHE A 714 0.09 2.51 -9.55
C PHE A 714 -0.83 2.61 -8.34
N SER A 715 -1.02 1.50 -7.64
CA SER A 715 -1.77 1.44 -6.37
C SER A 715 -1.29 0.25 -5.56
N HIS A 716 -1.41 0.30 -4.24
CA HIS A 716 -1.18 -0.89 -3.42
C HIS A 716 -2.30 -1.92 -3.62
N PHE A 717 -3.56 -1.47 -3.54
CA PHE A 717 -4.71 -2.32 -3.80
C PHE A 717 -4.64 -2.95 -5.19
N THR A 718 -5.04 -4.22 -5.27
CA THR A 718 -4.93 -5.01 -6.48
C THR A 718 -6.18 -4.86 -7.34
N MET A 719 -6.02 -4.46 -8.61
CA MET A 719 -7.16 -4.21 -9.51
C MET A 719 -7.96 -5.48 -9.82
N ILE A 720 -7.24 -6.55 -10.19
CA ILE A 720 -7.77 -7.87 -10.51
C ILE A 720 -6.77 -8.89 -9.99
N ASN A 721 -7.27 -9.93 -9.34
CA ASN A 721 -6.52 -11.12 -9.00
C ASN A 721 -7.45 -12.32 -9.03
N TYR A 722 -6.91 -13.51 -9.26
CA TYR A 722 -7.66 -14.75 -9.08
C TYR A 722 -7.65 -15.16 -7.62
N ASP A 723 -8.75 -15.75 -7.14
CA ASP A 723 -8.80 -16.34 -5.80
C ASP A 723 -7.68 -17.38 -5.64
N GLN A 724 -7.15 -17.50 -4.42
CA GLN A 724 -5.97 -18.31 -4.12
C GLN A 724 -6.07 -19.77 -4.62
N PRO A 725 -7.22 -20.48 -4.52
CA PRO A 725 -7.35 -21.85 -5.01
C PRO A 725 -7.33 -21.98 -6.54
N ILE A 726 -7.59 -20.89 -7.27
CA ILE A 726 -7.69 -20.92 -8.74
C ILE A 726 -6.28 -20.86 -9.35
N PRO A 727 -5.83 -21.87 -10.13
CA PRO A 727 -4.50 -21.91 -10.71
C PRO A 727 -4.31 -21.06 -11.98
N HIS A 728 -3.07 -20.66 -12.28
CA HIS A 728 -2.62 -20.11 -13.57
C HIS A 728 -2.18 -21.25 -14.51
N ALA A 729 -3.09 -22.07 -15.03
CA ALA A 729 -2.72 -23.29 -15.78
C ALA A 729 -1.90 -22.99 -17.07
N PRO A 730 -0.74 -23.64 -17.31
CA PRO A 730 0.16 -23.30 -18.41
C PRO A 730 -0.12 -23.94 -19.79
N GLU A 731 -0.85 -25.06 -19.90
CA GLU A 731 -0.99 -25.78 -21.19
C GLU A 731 -2.40 -25.90 -21.77
N GLN A 732 -3.45 -25.60 -21.02
CA GLN A 732 -4.82 -25.64 -21.53
C GLN A 732 -5.64 -24.54 -20.87
N HIS A 733 -6.54 -23.93 -21.65
CA HIS A 733 -7.63 -23.05 -21.22
C HIS A 733 -7.38 -21.53 -21.29
N TRP A 734 -7.47 -20.99 -22.51
CA TRP A 734 -8.11 -19.68 -22.76
C TRP A 734 -9.61 -19.64 -22.38
N TYR A 735 -10.11 -20.60 -21.61
CA TYR A 735 -11.54 -20.84 -21.43
C TYR A 735 -11.84 -21.51 -20.10
N LYS A 736 -11.91 -20.72 -19.02
CA LYS A 736 -13.08 -20.86 -18.16
C LYS A 736 -13.85 -19.55 -18.24
N ARG A 737 -14.79 -19.54 -19.19
CA ARG A 737 -15.83 -18.51 -19.29
C ARG A 737 -16.60 -18.56 -17.98
N ASP A 738 -16.55 -17.49 -17.20
CA ASP A 738 -17.57 -17.27 -16.18
C ASP A 738 -18.82 -16.75 -16.91
N PRO A 739 -19.93 -17.50 -16.98
CA PRO A 739 -21.18 -17.00 -17.55
C PRO A 739 -21.86 -15.96 -16.65
N HIS A 740 -21.33 -15.67 -15.46
CA HIS A 740 -21.91 -14.80 -14.44
C HIS A 740 -21.10 -13.52 -14.16
N PHE A 741 -20.01 -13.24 -14.88
CA PHE A 741 -19.36 -11.94 -14.77
C PHE A 741 -20.22 -10.86 -15.43
N SER A 742 -21.04 -10.22 -14.61
CA SER A 742 -21.79 -9.02 -14.96
C SER A 742 -21.28 -7.87 -14.08
N LEU A 743 -20.74 -6.80 -14.65
CA LEU A 743 -20.51 -5.56 -13.87
C LEU A 743 -21.82 -4.86 -13.48
N ALA A 744 -23.00 -5.43 -13.78
CA ALA A 744 -24.27 -4.84 -13.40
C ALA A 744 -24.53 -4.88 -11.88
N GLY A 745 -23.71 -5.59 -11.09
CA GLY A 745 -23.68 -5.50 -9.62
C GLY A 745 -22.29 -5.79 -9.11
N ASP A 746 -21.53 -4.75 -8.73
CA ASP A 746 -20.28 -4.74 -7.93
C ASP A 746 -19.32 -5.96 -8.06
N GLY A 747 -19.20 -6.52 -9.27
CA GLY A 747 -18.90 -7.93 -9.53
C GLY A 747 -17.53 -8.46 -9.09
N TYR A 748 -17.48 -9.02 -7.89
CA TYR A 748 -16.46 -9.99 -7.47
C TYR A 748 -16.77 -11.39 -8.02
N SER A 749 -15.73 -12.14 -8.37
CA SER A 749 -15.83 -13.58 -8.68
C SER A 749 -14.52 -14.28 -8.32
N ASP A 750 -14.47 -15.61 -8.40
CA ASP A 750 -13.25 -16.40 -8.18
C ASP A 750 -12.07 -15.98 -9.10
N TYR A 751 -12.36 -15.28 -10.19
CA TYR A 751 -11.37 -14.79 -11.17
C TYR A 751 -11.17 -13.27 -11.10
N ASN A 752 -11.86 -12.58 -10.17
CA ASN A 752 -11.74 -11.16 -9.92
C ASN A 752 -12.02 -10.84 -8.45
N VAL A 753 -11.03 -11.10 -7.61
CA VAL A 753 -11.04 -10.79 -6.16
C VAL A 753 -10.24 -9.52 -5.82
N GLY A 754 -10.10 -8.59 -6.77
CA GLY A 754 -9.35 -7.35 -6.58
C GLY A 754 -9.79 -6.57 -5.33
N THR A 755 -8.87 -5.84 -4.70
CA THR A 755 -8.96 -5.44 -3.29
C THR A 755 -9.44 -4.01 -3.07
N PHE A 756 -10.36 -3.55 -3.91
CA PHE A 756 -11.04 -2.24 -3.81
C PHE A 756 -12.51 -2.37 -4.18
N SER A 757 -13.39 -1.58 -3.55
CA SER A 757 -14.84 -1.74 -3.70
C SER A 757 -15.53 -0.65 -4.52
N GLN A 758 -15.02 0.59 -4.50
CA GLN A 758 -15.73 1.71 -5.14
C GLN A 758 -15.33 1.91 -6.60
N ASN A 759 -16.28 2.38 -7.42
CA ASN A 759 -16.07 2.84 -8.80
C ASN A 759 -15.34 1.86 -9.74
N ARG A 760 -15.43 0.55 -9.47
CA ARG A 760 -14.82 -0.52 -10.29
C ARG A 760 -15.28 -0.47 -11.75
N GLN A 761 -16.58 -0.32 -11.96
CA GLN A 761 -17.16 -0.27 -13.30
C GLN A 761 -16.67 0.95 -14.09
N TRP A 762 -16.57 2.10 -13.42
CA TRP A 762 -16.03 3.31 -14.03
C TRP A 762 -14.57 3.09 -14.44
N LEU A 763 -13.74 2.57 -13.55
CA LEU A 763 -12.32 2.32 -13.84
C LEU A 763 -12.14 1.36 -15.03
N PHE A 764 -12.87 0.24 -15.04
CA PHE A 764 -12.77 -0.75 -16.13
C PHE A 764 -13.27 -0.22 -17.48
N ALA A 765 -14.10 0.81 -17.51
CA ALA A 765 -14.48 1.49 -18.75
C ALA A 765 -13.29 2.17 -19.45
N HIS A 766 -12.22 2.48 -18.72
CA HIS A 766 -10.98 3.04 -19.28
C HIS A 766 -9.97 1.98 -19.74
N PHE A 767 -10.32 0.69 -19.67
CA PHE A 767 -9.42 -0.42 -20.04
C PHE A 767 -9.63 -0.96 -21.45
N ASN A 768 -10.70 -0.53 -22.14
CA ASN A 768 -11.13 -1.07 -23.42
C ASN A 768 -10.54 -0.36 -24.65
N GLY A 769 -9.69 0.65 -24.45
CA GLY A 769 -9.09 1.41 -25.55
C GLY A 769 -10.02 2.43 -26.23
N GLN A 770 -11.31 2.43 -25.92
CA GLN A 770 -12.34 3.24 -26.59
C GLN A 770 -12.87 4.39 -25.74
N SER A 771 -12.34 4.61 -24.54
CA SER A 771 -12.83 5.66 -23.65
C SER A 771 -12.69 7.05 -24.29
N SER A 772 -13.78 7.80 -24.27
CA SER A 772 -13.80 9.19 -24.73
C SER A 772 -12.91 10.08 -23.86
N GLU A 773 -12.81 9.78 -22.57
CA GLU A 773 -11.99 10.47 -21.55
C GLU A 773 -10.50 10.08 -21.61
N GLY A 774 -10.15 8.99 -22.30
CA GLY A 774 -8.78 8.49 -22.40
C GLY A 774 -8.59 7.14 -21.70
N ASN A 775 -7.49 6.47 -22.03
CA ASN A 775 -7.27 5.07 -21.65
C ASN A 775 -6.13 4.94 -20.65
N ILE A 776 -6.28 3.99 -19.73
CA ILE A 776 -5.18 3.46 -18.94
C ILE A 776 -4.46 2.43 -19.82
N HIS A 777 -3.14 2.40 -19.80
CA HIS A 777 -2.37 1.46 -20.62
C HIS A 777 -1.77 0.35 -19.76
N PHE A 778 -1.36 0.70 -18.55
CA PHE A 778 -0.81 -0.22 -17.57
C PHE A 778 -1.40 0.05 -16.20
N THR A 779 -1.64 -1.01 -15.44
CA THR A 779 -1.78 -0.92 -13.99
C THR A 779 -0.72 -1.78 -13.31
N MET A 780 -0.23 -1.33 -12.15
CA MET A 780 0.70 -2.08 -11.30
C MET A 780 0.23 -1.98 -9.85
N GLY A 781 0.00 -3.13 -9.22
CA GLY A 781 -0.25 -3.23 -7.78
C GLY A 781 0.33 -4.49 -7.17
N GLY A 782 -0.01 -4.81 -5.91
CA GLY A 782 0.64 -5.93 -5.24
C GLY A 782 -0.05 -6.58 -4.05
N HIS A 783 -1.09 -5.98 -3.44
CA HIS A 783 -1.68 -6.46 -2.19
C HIS A 783 -2.02 -7.96 -2.12
N SER A 784 -2.19 -8.65 -3.26
CA SER A 784 -2.40 -10.10 -3.29
C SER A 784 -1.16 -10.98 -3.15
N HIS A 785 0.04 -10.39 -3.24
CA HIS A 785 1.37 -11.02 -3.28
C HIS A 785 1.59 -11.99 -4.45
N ARG A 786 0.53 -12.21 -5.23
CA ARG A 786 0.41 -13.19 -6.30
C ARG A 786 0.75 -12.52 -7.61
N ALA A 787 1.99 -12.70 -8.04
CA ALA A 787 2.46 -12.19 -9.31
C ALA A 787 1.61 -12.73 -10.47
N GLY A 788 1.05 -11.82 -11.24
CA GLY A 788 0.14 -12.13 -12.32
C GLY A 788 0.08 -10.99 -13.32
N ALA A 789 -0.09 -11.33 -14.58
CA ALA A 789 -0.47 -10.39 -15.62
C ALA A 789 -1.88 -10.76 -16.10
N TYR A 790 -2.73 -9.75 -16.18
CA TYR A 790 -4.15 -9.89 -16.43
C TYR A 790 -4.58 -9.03 -17.61
N ALA A 791 -5.51 -9.55 -18.38
CA ALA A 791 -6.11 -8.93 -19.54
C ALA A 791 -7.62 -9.05 -19.45
N LEU A 792 -8.33 -8.04 -19.95
CA LEU A 792 -9.79 -8.08 -20.05
C LEU A 792 -10.20 -8.32 -21.50
N GLU A 793 -11.07 -9.32 -21.70
CA GLU A 793 -11.82 -9.47 -22.94
C GLU A 793 -13.12 -8.67 -22.85
N PHE A 794 -13.38 -7.87 -23.88
CA PHE A 794 -14.61 -7.09 -24.03
C PHE A 794 -15.49 -7.73 -25.11
N ASN A 795 -16.81 -7.71 -24.92
CA ASN A 795 -17.76 -8.12 -25.96
C ASN A 795 -17.72 -7.15 -27.16
N HIS A 796 -18.38 -7.51 -28.27
CA HIS A 796 -18.38 -6.74 -29.53
C HIS A 796 -18.73 -5.25 -29.37
N ASP A 797 -19.56 -4.91 -28.37
CA ASP A 797 -19.97 -3.53 -28.08
C ASP A 797 -19.05 -2.80 -27.08
N TYR A 798 -17.92 -3.41 -26.70
CA TYR A 798 -16.94 -2.91 -25.75
C TYR A 798 -17.51 -2.52 -24.38
N THR A 799 -18.64 -3.13 -24.00
CA THR A 799 -19.38 -2.83 -22.77
C THR A 799 -18.67 -3.41 -21.54
N PRO A 800 -18.39 -2.59 -20.51
CA PRO A 800 -17.83 -3.08 -19.25
C PRO A 800 -18.75 -4.09 -18.54
N ALA A 801 -20.06 -4.04 -18.78
CA ALA A 801 -21.04 -4.92 -18.15
C ALA A 801 -20.75 -6.43 -18.30
N GLN A 802 -19.90 -6.87 -19.23
CA GLN A 802 -19.70 -8.28 -19.56
C GLN A 802 -18.21 -8.60 -19.87
N LEU A 803 -17.30 -8.33 -18.92
CA LEU A 803 -15.86 -8.61 -19.08
C LEU A 803 -15.52 -10.07 -18.77
N LYS A 804 -14.36 -10.52 -19.26
CA LYS A 804 -13.74 -11.76 -18.79
C LYS A 804 -12.26 -11.52 -18.48
N PRO A 805 -11.81 -11.77 -17.25
CA PRO A 805 -10.40 -11.65 -16.91
C PRO A 805 -9.63 -12.90 -17.32
N HIS A 806 -8.53 -12.70 -18.05
CA HIS A 806 -7.56 -13.72 -18.43
C HIS A 806 -6.26 -13.45 -17.68
N GLY A 807 -5.84 -14.36 -16.80
CA GLY A 807 -4.64 -14.22 -15.97
C GLY A 807 -3.56 -15.24 -16.33
N PHE A 808 -2.30 -14.83 -16.23
CA PHE A 808 -1.12 -15.67 -16.51
C PHE A 808 0.06 -15.22 -15.66
N GLU A 809 1.04 -16.11 -15.44
CA GLU A 809 2.25 -15.74 -14.72
C GLU A 809 3.18 -14.88 -15.61
N PRO A 810 3.78 -13.80 -15.08
CA PRO A 810 4.83 -13.07 -15.77
C PRO A 810 6.11 -13.94 -15.87
N CYS A 811 6.41 -14.46 -17.06
CA CYS A 811 7.67 -15.20 -17.31
C CYS A 811 8.81 -14.20 -17.68
N PRO A 812 10.06 -14.42 -17.22
CA PRO A 812 11.21 -13.56 -17.52
C PRO A 812 11.63 -13.48 -19.00
N LEU A 813 11.09 -14.36 -19.85
CA LEU A 813 11.26 -14.27 -21.29
C LEU A 813 10.09 -13.45 -21.82
N ALA A 814 10.39 -12.22 -22.27
CA ALA A 814 9.50 -11.27 -22.95
C ALA A 814 8.23 -11.97 -23.42
N ILE A 815 7.08 -11.68 -22.79
CA ILE A 815 5.73 -12.19 -23.11
C ILE A 815 5.85 -13.19 -24.26
N ASP A 816 6.16 -14.46 -23.90
CA ASP A 816 6.63 -15.53 -24.79
C ASP A 816 6.16 -15.31 -26.24
N HIS A 817 7.01 -15.54 -27.25
CA HIS A 817 6.57 -15.54 -28.65
C HIS A 817 5.30 -16.40 -28.87
N LYS A 818 4.94 -17.30 -27.94
CA LYS A 818 3.63 -17.95 -27.84
C LYS A 818 2.48 -17.13 -27.22
N LEU A 819 2.71 -16.26 -26.23
CA LEU A 819 1.74 -15.25 -25.73
C LEU A 819 1.38 -14.21 -26.81
N ALA A 820 2.27 -14.03 -27.81
CA ALA A 820 1.98 -13.26 -29.02
C ALA A 820 0.80 -13.84 -29.84
N HIS A 821 0.23 -15.00 -29.51
CA HIS A 821 -0.99 -15.48 -30.17
C HIS A 821 -2.30 -14.93 -29.58
N SER A 822 -2.28 -14.28 -28.42
CA SER A 822 -3.46 -13.61 -27.89
C SER A 822 -3.61 -12.20 -28.52
N ASN A 823 -4.78 -11.92 -29.10
CA ASN A 823 -5.04 -10.60 -29.68
C ASN A 823 -5.00 -9.48 -28.61
N ILE A 824 -5.20 -9.80 -27.32
CA ILE A 824 -5.31 -8.81 -26.25
C ILE A 824 -3.98 -8.13 -25.92
N PHE A 825 -2.84 -8.85 -25.95
CA PHE A 825 -1.51 -8.23 -25.76
C PHE A 825 -0.93 -7.63 -27.04
N LYS A 826 -1.51 -7.98 -28.19
CA LYS A 826 -1.22 -7.38 -29.51
C LYS A 826 -1.94 -6.07 -29.76
N THR A 827 -3.06 -5.81 -29.09
CA THR A 827 -3.85 -4.57 -29.22
C THR A 827 -3.29 -3.52 -28.26
N PRO A 828 -2.50 -2.53 -28.74
CA PRO A 828 -1.82 -1.57 -27.87
C PRO A 828 -2.77 -0.68 -27.06
N GLU A 829 -4.05 -0.63 -27.46
CA GLU A 829 -5.07 0.20 -26.85
C GLU A 829 -5.71 -0.42 -25.59
N LEU A 830 -5.56 -1.73 -25.36
CA LEU A 830 -6.12 -2.41 -24.19
C LEU A 830 -5.19 -2.31 -22.98
N THR A 831 -5.77 -2.13 -21.79
CA THR A 831 -4.99 -2.10 -20.54
C THR A 831 -4.34 -3.44 -20.27
N ARG A 832 -3.06 -3.40 -19.86
CA ARG A 832 -2.35 -4.53 -19.28
C ARG A 832 -2.30 -4.36 -17.77
N ILE A 833 -2.94 -5.28 -17.05
CA ILE A 833 -3.05 -5.23 -15.60
C ILE A 833 -1.95 -6.10 -15.01
N LEU A 834 -1.11 -5.54 -14.15
CA LEU A 834 0.02 -6.26 -13.57
C LEU A 834 -0.09 -6.25 -12.06
N VAL A 835 0.12 -7.43 -11.49
CA VAL A 835 0.28 -7.61 -10.07
C VAL A 835 1.71 -8.06 -9.87
N SER A 836 2.49 -7.25 -9.16
CA SER A 836 3.85 -7.60 -8.79
C SER A 836 3.83 -8.59 -7.64
N SER A 837 4.87 -9.41 -7.57
CA SER A 837 5.07 -10.22 -6.38
C SER A 837 5.45 -9.34 -5.19
N CYS A 838 5.46 -9.96 -4.02
CA CYS A 838 5.97 -9.37 -2.79
C CYS A 838 7.47 -9.05 -2.90
N GLY A 839 7.83 -7.78 -2.62
CA GLY A 839 9.19 -7.25 -2.68
C GLY A 839 9.98 -7.37 -1.38
N GLY A 840 9.38 -7.87 -0.31
CA GLY A 840 10.08 -8.08 0.96
C GLY A 840 10.02 -9.53 1.40
N PRO A 841 8.90 -9.97 1.97
CA PRO A 841 8.64 -11.38 2.19
C PRO A 841 8.56 -12.26 0.92
N ILE A 842 8.16 -13.51 1.10
CA ILE A 842 8.14 -14.53 0.05
C ILE A 842 6.74 -14.57 -0.58
N GLY A 843 6.64 -14.15 -1.84
CA GLY A 843 5.37 -14.08 -2.55
C GLY A 843 4.70 -15.45 -2.70
N VAL A 844 3.38 -15.45 -2.92
CA VAL A 844 2.60 -16.68 -3.13
C VAL A 844 2.29 -16.88 -4.61
N GLN A 845 2.09 -18.13 -4.99
CA GLN A 845 1.73 -18.48 -6.36
C GLN A 845 0.89 -19.76 -6.41
N ASN A 846 0.15 -19.92 -7.50
CA ASN A 846 -0.61 -21.13 -7.81
C ASN A 846 -0.63 -21.33 -9.33
N HIS A 847 0.15 -22.28 -9.85
CA HIS A 847 0.22 -22.55 -11.30
C HIS A 847 -0.75 -23.63 -11.74
N GLN A 848 -0.85 -24.72 -11.00
CA GLN A 848 -1.57 -25.94 -11.38
C GLN A 848 -2.34 -26.55 -10.20
N GLY A 849 -2.52 -25.79 -9.13
CA GLY A 849 -3.14 -26.26 -7.89
C GLY A 849 -2.13 -26.81 -6.88
N GLU A 850 -0.83 -26.65 -7.14
CA GLU A 850 0.22 -27.14 -6.26
C GLU A 850 0.14 -26.47 -4.88
N LEU A 851 0.32 -27.27 -3.83
CA LEU A 851 0.28 -26.82 -2.44
C LEU A 851 -0.98 -26.03 -2.09
N GLU A 852 -2.10 -26.24 -2.79
CA GLU A 852 -3.34 -25.46 -2.64
C GLU A 852 -3.15 -23.94 -2.70
N GLY A 853 -2.20 -23.49 -3.54
CA GLY A 853 -1.88 -22.08 -3.71
C GLY A 853 -0.99 -21.49 -2.62
N TRP A 854 -0.32 -22.33 -1.83
CA TRP A 854 0.78 -21.94 -0.92
C TRP A 854 2.16 -22.08 -1.57
N ASN A 855 2.26 -21.99 -2.90
CA ASN A 855 3.55 -22.05 -3.57
C ASN A 855 4.34 -20.76 -3.32
N LEU A 856 5.24 -20.81 -2.35
CA LEU A 856 6.10 -19.73 -1.95
C LEU A 856 7.17 -19.42 -3.02
N LYS A 857 7.42 -18.14 -3.31
CA LYS A 857 8.38 -17.65 -4.31
C LYS A 857 9.36 -16.64 -3.72
N PRO A 858 10.62 -16.62 -4.17
CA PRO A 858 11.58 -15.60 -3.72
C PRO A 858 11.03 -14.18 -3.83
N PRO A 859 11.42 -13.26 -2.92
CA PRO A 859 11.06 -11.85 -3.00
C PRO A 859 11.44 -11.29 -4.37
N SER A 860 10.52 -10.56 -4.99
CA SER A 860 10.74 -10.05 -6.34
C SER A 860 9.93 -8.79 -6.65
N GLY A 861 10.43 -7.99 -7.58
CA GLY A 861 9.72 -6.88 -8.19
C GLY A 861 9.60 -7.03 -9.70
N THR A 862 8.97 -6.05 -10.33
CA THR A 862 8.68 -6.05 -11.77
C THR A 862 9.27 -4.81 -12.43
N LEU A 863 9.99 -4.97 -13.54
CA LEU A 863 10.36 -3.87 -14.42
C LEU A 863 9.38 -3.74 -15.56
N LEU A 864 8.92 -2.52 -15.84
CA LEU A 864 8.32 -2.14 -17.10
C LEU A 864 9.37 -1.40 -17.94
N LYS A 865 9.80 -2.01 -19.03
CA LYS A 865 10.70 -1.42 -20.03
C LYS A 865 9.91 -1.05 -21.27
N THR A 866 10.22 0.11 -21.84
CA THR A 866 9.73 0.52 -23.17
C THR A 866 10.93 0.68 -24.10
N HIS A 867 10.90 -0.04 -25.22
CA HIS A 867 11.97 -0.07 -26.22
C HIS A 867 11.74 0.98 -27.31
N ALA A 868 12.78 1.32 -28.07
CA ALA A 868 12.77 2.39 -29.08
C ALA A 868 11.70 2.25 -30.19
N GLN A 869 11.15 1.05 -30.40
CA GLN A 869 10.07 0.77 -31.36
C GLN A 869 8.67 0.78 -30.71
N GLY A 870 8.57 1.20 -29.44
CA GLY A 870 7.35 1.14 -28.64
C GLY A 870 7.00 -0.24 -28.08
N ALA A 871 7.85 -1.25 -28.31
CA ALA A 871 7.71 -2.56 -27.70
C ALA A 871 7.91 -2.47 -26.18
N GLU A 872 7.14 -3.24 -25.42
CA GLU A 872 7.19 -3.23 -23.96
C GLU A 872 7.54 -4.60 -23.44
N GLU A 873 8.38 -4.62 -22.41
CA GLU A 873 8.90 -5.83 -21.80
C GLU A 873 8.70 -5.76 -20.28
N PHE A 874 8.22 -6.87 -19.72
CA PHE A 874 8.12 -7.06 -18.28
C PHE A 874 9.21 -8.00 -17.83
N VAL A 875 9.99 -7.56 -16.84
CA VAL A 875 11.08 -8.37 -16.29
C VAL A 875 10.89 -8.54 -14.80
N ARG A 876 10.78 -9.80 -14.36
CA ARG A 876 10.82 -10.12 -12.94
C ARG A 876 12.25 -9.99 -12.43
N VAL A 877 12.45 -9.23 -11.36
CA VAL A 877 13.73 -9.06 -10.67
C VAL A 877 13.62 -9.72 -9.31
N THR A 878 14.52 -10.66 -8.99
CA THR A 878 14.47 -11.44 -7.75
C THR A 878 15.62 -11.10 -6.82
N ALA A 879 15.37 -11.09 -5.50
CA ALA A 879 16.38 -10.89 -4.48
C ALA A 879 17.44 -12.01 -4.55
N LYS A 880 18.72 -11.65 -4.64
CA LYS A 880 19.83 -12.61 -4.83
C LYS A 880 20.02 -13.44 -3.55
N GLY A 881 19.97 -14.75 -3.67
CA GLY A 881 20.29 -15.66 -2.55
C GLY A 881 19.15 -15.93 -1.56
N ARG A 882 17.97 -15.32 -1.75
CA ARG A 882 16.77 -15.62 -0.96
C ARG A 882 15.96 -16.73 -1.61
N LYS A 883 15.53 -17.72 -0.82
CA LYS A 883 14.74 -18.86 -1.30
C LYS A 883 13.53 -19.11 -0.40
N PRO A 884 12.38 -19.52 -0.97
CA PRO A 884 11.24 -20.02 -0.20
C PRO A 884 11.65 -21.21 0.65
N ARG A 885 11.12 -21.29 1.87
CA ARG A 885 11.34 -22.41 2.76
C ARG A 885 10.16 -23.36 2.63
N PHE A 886 10.38 -24.51 2.00
CA PHE A 886 9.31 -25.48 1.73
C PHE A 886 8.55 -25.91 3.00
N CYS A 887 9.25 -26.04 4.14
CA CYS A 887 8.64 -26.36 5.43
C CYS A 887 7.59 -25.34 5.89
N VAL A 888 7.68 -24.08 5.47
CA VAL A 888 6.68 -23.05 5.79
C VAL A 888 5.37 -23.39 5.10
N ALA A 889 5.40 -23.62 3.78
CA ALA A 889 4.22 -24.04 3.03
C ALA A 889 3.59 -25.31 3.61
N LEU A 890 4.42 -26.31 3.99
CA LEU A 890 3.94 -27.53 4.63
C LEU A 890 3.26 -27.28 5.98
N ASP A 891 3.85 -26.43 6.82
CA ASP A 891 3.31 -26.11 8.15
C ASP A 891 1.94 -25.44 8.04
N TYR A 892 1.77 -24.50 7.11
CA TYR A 892 0.46 -23.90 6.84
C TYR A 892 -0.54 -24.90 6.26
N LEU A 893 -0.14 -25.79 5.35
CA LEU A 893 -1.05 -26.84 4.85
C LEU A 893 -1.56 -27.75 5.97
N VAL A 894 -0.67 -28.16 6.87
CA VAL A 894 -1.02 -29.01 8.01
C VAL A 894 -1.91 -28.25 9.00
N VAL A 895 -1.50 -27.06 9.44
CA VAL A 895 -2.20 -26.30 10.49
C VAL A 895 -3.50 -25.67 9.98
N MET A 896 -3.50 -25.14 8.76
CA MET A 896 -4.62 -24.35 8.22
C MET A 896 -5.58 -25.16 7.36
N LYS A 897 -5.13 -26.23 6.72
CA LYS A 897 -6.00 -27.04 5.84
C LYS A 897 -6.31 -28.42 6.44
N ASP A 898 -5.66 -28.82 7.54
CA ASP A 898 -5.75 -30.16 8.12
C ASP A 898 -5.39 -31.25 7.08
N LYS A 899 -4.40 -30.92 6.24
CA LYS A 899 -3.96 -31.76 5.13
C LYS A 899 -2.52 -32.19 5.36
N PRO A 900 -2.30 -33.38 5.97
CA PRO A 900 -0.95 -33.90 6.10
C PRO A 900 -0.39 -34.20 4.72
N VAL A 901 0.72 -33.52 4.36
CA VAL A 901 1.37 -33.69 3.06
C VAL A 901 2.20 -34.97 3.02
N ILE A 902 2.77 -35.37 4.16
CA ILE A 902 3.54 -36.59 4.34
C ILE A 902 3.06 -37.28 5.62
N THR A 903 2.72 -38.57 5.53
CA THR A 903 2.39 -39.41 6.70
C THR A 903 3.31 -40.63 6.75
N TRP A 904 3.50 -41.17 7.96
CA TRP A 904 4.35 -42.34 8.20
C TRP A 904 3.57 -43.41 8.94
N GLU A 905 3.64 -44.65 8.45
CA GLU A 905 3.06 -45.83 9.06
C GLU A 905 4.19 -46.79 9.43
N ARG A 906 4.21 -47.24 10.69
CA ARG A 906 5.16 -48.28 11.11
C ARG A 906 4.66 -49.63 10.59
N THR A 907 5.54 -50.40 9.96
CA THR A 907 5.18 -51.76 9.55
C THR A 907 5.29 -52.73 10.71
N THR A 908 4.88 -53.98 10.49
CA THR A 908 5.09 -55.08 11.43
C THR A 908 6.56 -55.47 11.58
N THR A 909 7.43 -55.06 10.65
CA THR A 909 8.88 -55.30 10.70
C THR A 909 9.57 -54.18 11.49
N PRO A 910 10.32 -54.50 12.57
CA PRO A 910 11.05 -53.50 13.33
C PRO A 910 12.07 -52.75 12.45
N GLY A 911 11.99 -51.42 12.44
CA GLY A 911 12.87 -50.56 11.65
C GLY A 911 12.30 -50.18 10.27
N ASP A 912 11.22 -50.82 9.84
CA ASP A 912 10.62 -50.56 8.53
C ASP A 912 9.42 -49.62 8.64
N TYR A 913 9.40 -48.61 7.77
CA TYR A 913 8.34 -47.60 7.71
C TYR A 913 7.79 -47.47 6.29
N ILE A 914 6.48 -47.21 6.19
CA ILE A 914 5.80 -46.81 4.96
C ILE A 914 5.56 -45.31 5.05
N MET A 915 6.14 -44.55 4.14
CA MET A 915 5.78 -43.15 3.95
C MET A 915 4.67 -43.05 2.91
N THR A 916 3.66 -42.23 3.19
CA THR A 916 2.62 -41.84 2.21
C THR A 916 2.76 -40.36 1.89
N VAL A 917 2.83 -40.02 0.60
CA VAL A 917 2.87 -38.63 0.11
C VAL A 917 1.51 -38.27 -0.47
N SER A 918 0.95 -37.14 -0.03
CA SER A 918 -0.36 -36.63 -0.44
C SER A 918 -0.36 -36.05 -1.87
N GLU A 919 -1.53 -36.07 -2.51
CA GLU A 919 -1.79 -35.50 -3.84
C GLU A 919 -1.64 -33.97 -3.89
N VAL A 920 -1.63 -33.29 -2.74
CA VAL A 920 -1.50 -31.82 -2.62
C VAL A 920 -0.16 -31.29 -3.18
N LEU A 921 0.84 -32.15 -3.38
CA LEU A 921 2.06 -31.81 -4.10
C LEU A 921 1.87 -31.60 -5.62
N GLY A 922 0.66 -31.81 -6.13
CA GLY A 922 0.27 -31.63 -7.54
C GLY A 922 0.30 -32.94 -8.32
N ALA A 923 -0.34 -32.94 -9.49
CA ALA A 923 -0.26 -34.02 -10.47
C ALA A 923 0.42 -33.47 -11.73
N GLU A 924 1.51 -34.11 -12.15
CA GLU A 924 2.39 -33.76 -13.29
C GLU A 924 3.57 -32.82 -12.99
N LYS A 925 4.60 -32.97 -13.84
CA LYS A 925 6.04 -32.85 -13.55
C LYS A 925 6.47 -31.39 -13.32
N ASP A 926 7.52 -31.22 -12.49
CA ASP A 926 8.44 -30.06 -12.42
C ASP A 926 8.50 -29.25 -11.11
N PHE A 927 7.67 -29.52 -10.08
CA PHE A 927 7.83 -28.80 -8.78
C PHE A 927 8.86 -29.43 -7.83
N VAL A 928 8.91 -30.77 -7.75
CA VAL A 928 9.86 -31.50 -6.89
C VAL A 928 10.75 -32.40 -7.76
N GLU A 929 12.00 -32.00 -7.96
CA GLU A 929 12.97 -32.76 -8.78
C GLU A 929 13.49 -34.01 -8.05
N SER A 930 13.70 -33.91 -6.74
CA SER A 930 14.13 -35.00 -5.88
C SER A 930 13.77 -34.74 -4.41
N VAL A 931 13.67 -35.81 -3.62
CA VAL A 931 13.48 -35.73 -2.17
C VAL A 931 14.53 -36.60 -1.51
N THR A 932 15.20 -36.06 -0.48
CA THR A 932 16.15 -36.82 0.35
C THR A 932 15.65 -36.82 1.78
N PHE A 933 15.56 -37.99 2.38
CA PHE A 933 15.14 -38.13 3.77
C PHE A 933 16.34 -38.22 4.69
N TYR A 934 16.21 -37.60 5.86
CA TYR A 934 17.19 -37.67 6.92
C TYR A 934 16.49 -38.11 8.20
N VAL A 935 17.19 -38.89 9.03
CA VAL A 935 16.80 -39.15 10.41
C VAL A 935 17.71 -38.36 11.33
N TRP A 936 17.13 -37.72 12.34
CA TRP A 936 17.90 -37.12 13.42
C TRP A 936 18.36 -38.21 14.40
N ASP A 937 19.66 -38.46 14.47
CA ASP A 937 20.26 -39.32 15.48
C ASP A 937 20.60 -38.47 16.71
N SER A 938 19.75 -38.54 17.74
CA SER A 938 19.91 -37.76 18.96
C SER A 938 21.17 -38.10 19.77
N LYS A 939 21.79 -39.27 19.54
CA LYS A 939 23.06 -39.63 20.21
C LYS A 939 24.26 -39.01 19.52
N LYS A 940 24.17 -38.82 18.20
CA LYS A 940 25.24 -38.22 17.39
C LYS A 940 25.03 -36.73 17.13
N GLU A 941 23.88 -36.20 17.51
CA GLU A 941 23.43 -34.84 17.21
C GLU A 941 23.61 -34.51 15.72
N ALA A 942 23.24 -35.47 14.86
CA ALA A 942 23.50 -35.39 13.43
C ALA A 942 22.31 -35.91 12.60
N LEU A 943 22.13 -35.30 11.43
CA LEU A 943 21.23 -35.80 10.40
C LEU A 943 21.92 -36.90 9.59
N LEU A 944 21.35 -38.10 9.60
CA LEU A 944 21.83 -39.24 8.82
C LEU A 944 20.90 -39.44 7.62
N PRO A 945 21.43 -39.52 6.38
CA PRO A 945 20.59 -39.78 5.21
C PRO A 945 20.00 -41.19 5.30
N ILE A 946 18.68 -41.29 5.07
CA ILE A 946 17.98 -42.57 4.99
C ILE A 946 17.95 -43.00 3.52
N LYS A 947 18.33 -44.25 3.25
CA LYS A 947 18.23 -44.81 1.90
C LYS A 947 16.87 -45.47 1.72
N HIS A 948 16.16 -45.10 0.67
CA HIS A 948 14.98 -45.82 0.24
C HIS A 948 15.37 -47.20 -0.29
N ARG A 949 14.63 -48.26 0.07
CA ARG A 949 14.94 -49.62 -0.39
C ARG A 949 14.76 -49.81 -1.90
N ASP A 950 13.82 -49.09 -2.52
CA ASP A 950 13.70 -49.06 -3.98
C ASP A 950 14.52 -47.88 -4.53
N THR A 951 15.81 -48.09 -4.81
CA THR A 951 16.73 -47.02 -5.25
C THR A 951 16.35 -46.35 -6.57
N ASP A 952 15.45 -46.96 -7.34
CA ASP A 952 15.11 -46.52 -8.70
C ASP A 952 13.72 -45.84 -8.81
N LYS A 953 12.91 -45.85 -7.75
CA LYS A 953 11.60 -45.17 -7.76
C LYS A 953 11.76 -43.69 -7.44
N LYS A 954 11.62 -42.84 -8.45
CA LYS A 954 11.35 -41.41 -8.24
C LYS A 954 10.04 -41.25 -7.48
N ILE A 955 10.01 -40.39 -6.46
CA ILE A 955 8.75 -39.95 -5.87
C ILE A 955 8.05 -39.12 -6.94
N MET A 956 6.95 -39.64 -7.48
CA MET A 956 6.21 -38.97 -8.55
C MET A 956 4.96 -38.36 -7.94
N PRO A 957 4.72 -37.05 -8.11
CA PRO A 957 3.43 -36.46 -7.78
C PRO A 957 2.33 -37.15 -8.60
N GLY A 958 1.24 -37.56 -7.96
CA GLY A 958 0.16 -38.32 -8.62
C GLY A 958 -1.13 -38.30 -7.80
N LYS A 959 -2.25 -38.63 -8.45
CA LYS A 959 -3.59 -38.67 -7.84
C LYS A 959 -3.73 -39.71 -6.73
N ASP A 960 -2.86 -40.72 -6.72
CA ASP A 960 -2.87 -41.79 -5.72
C ASP A 960 -1.70 -41.61 -4.75
N PRO A 961 -1.95 -41.74 -3.42
CA PRO A 961 -0.91 -41.62 -2.42
C PRO A 961 0.21 -42.64 -2.64
N GLN A 962 1.46 -42.18 -2.77
CA GLN A 962 2.60 -43.06 -3.00
C GLN A 962 3.10 -43.67 -1.70
N ARG A 963 3.19 -45.01 -1.65
CA ARG A 963 3.76 -45.76 -0.52
C ARG A 963 5.20 -46.15 -0.78
N LEU A 964 6.12 -45.68 0.08
CA LEU A 964 7.56 -45.85 -0.04
C LEU A 964 8.13 -46.54 1.20
N HIS A 965 9.03 -47.53 1.00
CA HIS A 965 9.59 -48.38 2.06
C HIS A 965 11.00 -47.91 2.46
N PHE A 966 11.16 -47.56 3.73
CA PHE A 966 12.42 -47.10 4.31
C PHE A 966 12.96 -48.07 5.36
N SER A 967 14.29 -48.16 5.47
CA SER A 967 15.02 -48.94 6.47
C SER A 967 16.20 -48.20 7.05
#